data_AF-A0A2V6QUW6-F1
#
_entry.id   AF-A0A2V6QUW6-F1
#
_cell.length_a   1.000
_cell.length_b   1.000
_cell.length_c   1.000
_cell.angle_alpha   90.00
_cell.angle_beta   90.00
_cell.angle_gamma   90.00
#
_symmetry.space_group_name_H-M   'P 1'
#
loop_
_entity.id
_entity.type
_entity.pdbx_description
1 polymer ?
#
loop_
_entity_poly.entity_id
_entity_poly.type
_entity_poly.pdbx_seq_one_letter_code
_entity_poly.pdbx_strand_id
1 'polypeptide(L)'
;MPSTRGGRRLGGLVVALGLCASGCFDNSSSKVVRDRADLDRVLATQHRAVNEFLTAADVNEITRVAAVALDATTMVIAVTDREGQVLAVFRKAGAPVTAPGNFGALVDANDLAVSLARTGAFFSNDQAPLSSRTVRFISGIHFPPGISGKANAALYGIENTNRGCPLTSPEVPAFNPGQSVPQSRSLNGLPCDSLNQTGCGLGITTGKADVFDSDPGAVNGGGVPIFKNGQVVGGIGVTGVPGPLAEFAAFAGSAPSGAFGPRPADPGVIFLDGIALPFVAQATRPPGTSTGVFAGAFVVGPLASPRAAAGVADGWLIGPFASTELTQAEVTDIVSQAVAQALKTRAAIRLPMGISTRMVIAVSDLQGTTRGLFRMPDSTIFSIDVAVAKARNVVYFSSPTRVPSDLAGVPLRTAVTNRTISFGAQPLYPPGIDPPPGPFFPLYVGDVATPCQQGSQPPDQHQSGIVFFPGSVPLYRGGQLIGGLGISGDGVEQDDLVAAAGGTGFAPPLEIRADQIVIGGARLPFLKFPRNPEATASVSASLAGGAGAGVTAGLTNVRSSFPTTFAQDWASEIAAAAAAPDDTSGPAPPPMAVGVSTVFGTPAADVRTAEASPAEPSDNGRLVIKVQLDPSVLLVTNQPLDVPRLLRGERIRP
;
A
#
# COMPACT_ATOMS: atom_id res chain seq x y z
N MET A 1 -0.21 -0.21 -85.02
CA MET A 1 0.14 1.03 -85.76
C MET A 1 -0.24 2.25 -84.89
N PRO A 2 0.36 3.44 -85.11
CA PRO A 2 0.49 4.51 -84.09
C PRO A 2 -0.85 5.28 -83.90
N SER A 3 -1.09 6.16 -82.92
CA SER A 3 -0.40 7.44 -82.59
C SER A 3 -1.18 8.13 -81.44
N THR A 4 -0.75 9.17 -80.69
CA THR A 4 0.56 9.77 -80.31
C THR A 4 0.32 10.84 -79.21
N ARG A 5 1.19 10.91 -78.18
CA ARG A 5 1.55 12.11 -77.36
C ARG A 5 0.40 12.83 -76.57
N GLY A 6 0.61 13.38 -75.37
CA GLY A 6 1.79 13.41 -74.48
C GLY A 6 1.73 14.58 -73.47
N GLY A 7 2.56 14.53 -72.41
CA GLY A 7 2.71 15.59 -71.38
C GLY A 7 2.00 15.27 -70.06
N ARG A 8 2.68 14.85 -68.97
CA ARG A 8 3.49 15.64 -68.01
C ARG A 8 2.66 16.61 -67.14
N ARG A 9 2.80 16.66 -65.80
CA ARG A 9 3.52 15.81 -64.80
C ARG A 9 3.13 16.23 -63.36
N LEU A 10 3.48 15.41 -62.37
CA LEU A 10 3.54 15.66 -60.90
C LEU A 10 2.23 15.79 -60.09
N GLY A 11 2.02 14.81 -59.20
CA GLY A 11 2.24 15.02 -57.76
C GLY A 11 1.09 15.61 -56.93
N GLY A 12 0.27 14.75 -56.34
CA GLY A 12 -0.71 15.11 -55.31
C GLY A 12 -0.90 13.96 -54.30
N LEU A 13 -0.84 14.27 -53.01
CA LEU A 13 -0.81 13.34 -51.88
C LEU A 13 -2.20 13.25 -51.22
N VAL A 14 -2.65 12.03 -50.89
CA VAL A 14 -3.67 11.68 -49.86
C VAL A 14 -5.08 12.28 -49.99
N VAL A 15 -6.11 11.41 -49.96
CA VAL A 15 -7.18 11.31 -48.93
C VAL A 15 -8.05 10.12 -49.32
N ALA A 16 -8.32 9.21 -48.37
CA ALA A 16 -9.38 8.21 -48.48
C ALA A 16 -10.11 8.12 -47.13
N LEU A 17 -11.28 8.76 -47.06
CA LEU A 17 -12.27 8.50 -46.01
C LEU A 17 -13.05 7.22 -46.34
N GLY A 18 -13.46 6.50 -45.29
CA GLY A 18 -14.55 5.54 -45.34
C GLY A 18 -14.28 4.36 -44.42
N LEU A 19 -15.21 3.90 -43.58
CA LEU A 19 -16.49 4.41 -43.09
C LEU A 19 -16.86 3.44 -41.94
N CYS A 20 -17.71 3.84 -41.00
CA CYS A 20 -18.09 2.97 -39.88
C CYS A 20 -18.95 1.77 -40.33
N ALA A 21 -18.77 0.62 -39.68
CA ALA A 21 -19.72 -0.49 -39.70
C ALA A 21 -19.97 -0.98 -38.27
N SER A 22 -21.07 -0.53 -37.68
CA SER A 22 -21.56 -1.03 -36.38
C SER A 22 -22.20 -2.41 -36.57
N GLY A 23 -21.71 -3.42 -35.84
CA GLY A 23 -22.31 -4.74 -35.78
C GLY A 23 -22.93 -4.98 -34.41
N CYS A 24 -24.27 -4.98 -34.32
CA CYS A 24 -24.98 -5.27 -33.07
C CYS A 24 -25.01 -6.80 -32.83
N PHE A 25 -24.71 -7.22 -31.60
CA PHE A 25 -25.14 -8.51 -31.08
C PHE A 25 -25.66 -8.33 -29.65
N ASP A 26 -26.96 -8.59 -29.51
CA ASP A 26 -27.75 -8.72 -28.29
C ASP A 26 -28.74 -9.86 -28.61
N ASN A 27 -29.15 -10.76 -27.72
CA ASN A 27 -29.09 -10.76 -26.26
C ASN A 27 -29.31 -12.20 -25.73
N SER A 28 -28.55 -12.63 -24.71
CA SER A 28 -29.10 -13.45 -23.63
C SER A 28 -28.21 -13.42 -22.37
N SER A 29 -28.69 -12.73 -21.33
CA SER A 29 -28.15 -12.73 -19.96
C SER A 29 -26.73 -12.17 -19.77
N SER A 30 -26.46 -10.99 -20.34
CA SER A 30 -25.36 -10.15 -19.87
C SER A 30 -25.64 -9.62 -18.46
N LYS A 31 -24.98 -10.19 -17.44
CA LYS A 31 -24.84 -9.51 -16.14
C LYS A 31 -24.07 -8.21 -16.40
N VAL A 32 -24.71 -7.08 -16.11
CA VAL A 32 -24.19 -5.74 -16.41
C VAL A 32 -23.07 -5.39 -15.42
N VAL A 33 -21.82 -5.75 -15.75
CA VAL A 33 -20.64 -5.40 -14.95
C VAL A 33 -20.29 -3.92 -15.18
N ARG A 34 -20.87 -3.03 -14.36
CA ARG A 34 -20.76 -1.57 -14.51
C ARG A 34 -19.50 -0.92 -13.91
N ASP A 35 -18.62 -1.70 -13.27
CA ASP A 35 -17.49 -1.20 -12.49
C ASP A 35 -16.13 -1.67 -13.01
N ARG A 36 -15.77 -1.26 -14.23
CA ARG A 36 -14.44 -1.49 -14.83
C ARG A 36 -13.75 -0.17 -15.15
N ALA A 37 -12.47 -0.06 -14.82
CA ALA A 37 -11.66 1.09 -15.20
C ALA A 37 -11.08 0.90 -16.61
N ASP A 38 -11.14 1.98 -17.40
CA ASP A 38 -10.28 2.15 -18.57
C ASP A 38 -8.85 2.37 -18.08
N LEU A 39 -8.02 1.32 -18.17
CA LEU A 39 -6.66 1.32 -17.64
C LEU A 39 -5.75 2.31 -18.37
N ASP A 40 -5.87 2.42 -19.69
CA ASP A 40 -5.07 3.36 -20.49
C ASP A 40 -5.42 4.82 -20.13
N ARG A 41 -6.71 5.11 -19.88
CA ARG A 41 -7.14 6.42 -19.38
C ARG A 41 -6.65 6.70 -17.96
N VAL A 42 -6.53 5.69 -17.10
CA VAL A 42 -5.95 5.86 -15.76
C VAL A 42 -4.47 6.26 -15.89
N LEU A 43 -3.72 5.58 -16.75
CA LEU A 43 -2.32 5.93 -17.02
C LEU A 43 -2.22 7.36 -17.59
N ALA A 44 -2.97 7.66 -18.65
CA ALA A 44 -2.98 8.98 -19.27
C ALA A 44 -3.39 10.15 -18.34
N THR A 45 -4.09 9.88 -17.23
CA THR A 45 -4.54 10.91 -16.27
C THR A 45 -3.74 10.96 -14.96
N GLN A 46 -2.96 9.91 -14.64
CA GLN A 46 -2.19 9.82 -13.40
C GLN A 46 -0.66 9.82 -13.60
N HIS A 47 -0.16 9.63 -14.83
CA HIS A 47 1.27 9.75 -15.13
C HIS A 47 1.77 11.18 -14.86
N ARG A 48 3.00 11.28 -14.38
CA ARG A 48 3.69 12.56 -14.23
C ARG A 48 4.13 13.07 -15.60
N ALA A 49 3.94 14.36 -15.87
CA ALA A 49 4.49 15.00 -17.07
C ALA A 49 6.02 15.20 -17.01
N VAL A 50 6.59 15.23 -15.79
CA VAL A 50 8.02 15.37 -15.53
C VAL A 50 8.39 14.43 -14.39
N ASN A 51 9.42 13.61 -14.61
CA ASN A 51 9.99 12.72 -13.60
C ASN A 51 11.29 13.32 -13.06
N GLU A 52 11.32 13.61 -11.77
CA GLU A 52 12.56 13.96 -11.07
C GLU A 52 13.41 12.70 -10.81
N PHE A 53 14.73 12.88 -10.80
CA PHE A 53 15.69 11.79 -10.57
C PHE A 53 17.00 12.30 -9.95
N LEU A 54 17.81 11.38 -9.44
CA LEU A 54 19.10 11.69 -8.83
C LEU A 54 20.22 11.63 -9.88
N THR A 55 20.97 12.72 -10.02
CA THR A 55 22.24 12.74 -10.76
C THR A 55 23.39 12.25 -9.89
N ALA A 56 24.51 11.85 -10.49
CA ALA A 56 25.71 11.49 -9.72
C ALA A 56 26.21 12.64 -8.81
N ALA A 57 25.99 13.89 -9.22
CA ALA A 57 26.28 15.07 -8.40
C ALA A 57 25.35 15.17 -7.19
N ASP A 58 24.04 14.95 -7.38
CA ASP A 58 23.07 14.88 -6.27
C ASP A 58 23.47 13.80 -5.27
N VAL A 59 23.79 12.58 -5.74
CA VAL A 59 24.15 11.43 -4.89
C VAL A 59 25.45 11.68 -4.12
N ASN A 60 26.46 12.29 -4.76
CA ASN A 60 27.68 12.70 -4.07
C ASN A 60 27.39 13.71 -2.96
N GLU A 61 26.54 14.70 -3.24
CA GLU A 61 26.22 15.78 -2.29
C GLU A 61 25.36 15.28 -1.11
N ILE A 62 24.35 14.45 -1.37
CA ILE A 62 23.55 13.73 -0.35
C ILE A 62 24.48 12.95 0.59
N THR A 63 25.41 12.18 0.03
CA THR A 63 26.37 11.38 0.80
C THR A 63 27.32 12.28 1.60
N ARG A 64 27.82 13.36 0.99
CA ARG A 64 28.70 14.34 1.63
C ARG A 64 28.03 14.99 2.84
N VAL A 65 26.79 15.46 2.69
CA VAL A 65 26.03 16.13 3.75
C VAL A 65 25.79 15.19 4.94
N ALA A 66 25.37 13.94 4.69
CA ALA A 66 25.25 12.93 5.75
C ALA A 66 26.59 12.65 6.45
N ALA A 67 27.69 12.53 5.69
CA ALA A 67 29.01 12.22 6.24
C ALA A 67 29.61 13.35 7.11
N VAL A 68 29.28 14.62 6.83
CA VAL A 68 29.71 15.80 7.64
C VAL A 68 28.70 16.19 8.72
N ALA A 69 27.49 15.61 8.73
CA ALA A 69 26.48 15.90 9.73
C ALA A 69 27.00 15.67 11.16
N LEU A 70 27.85 14.64 11.33
CA LEU A 70 28.43 14.17 12.59
C LEU A 70 29.91 13.82 12.47
N ASP A 71 30.66 14.10 13.54
CA ASP A 71 32.08 13.76 13.75
C ASP A 71 32.37 12.27 13.90
N ALA A 72 31.33 11.42 14.00
CA ALA A 72 31.46 9.97 14.02
C ALA A 72 32.28 9.42 12.84
N THR A 73 33.24 8.53 13.14
CA THR A 73 34.15 7.89 12.16
C THR A 73 33.64 6.54 11.65
N THR A 74 32.52 6.04 12.20
CA THR A 74 32.03 4.66 12.00
C THR A 74 30.82 4.55 11.07
N MET A 75 30.39 5.64 10.42
CA MET A 75 29.20 5.63 9.57
C MET A 75 29.39 4.86 8.26
N VAL A 76 28.38 4.05 7.91
CA VAL A 76 28.12 3.58 6.55
C VAL A 76 26.87 4.31 6.04
N ILE A 77 26.94 4.82 4.81
CA ILE A 77 25.90 5.64 4.18
C ILE A 77 25.59 5.04 2.82
N ALA A 78 24.33 4.72 2.53
CA ALA A 78 23.88 4.28 1.22
C ALA A 78 22.83 5.23 0.65
N VAL A 79 22.80 5.35 -0.67
CA VAL A 79 21.79 6.11 -1.42
C VAL A 79 21.22 5.22 -2.51
N THR A 80 19.90 5.16 -2.60
CA THR A 80 19.18 4.46 -3.68
C THR A 80 18.31 5.42 -4.47
N ASP A 81 18.02 5.06 -5.72
CA ASP A 81 16.93 5.72 -6.47
C ASP A 81 15.54 5.25 -5.99
N ARG A 82 14.51 5.75 -6.66
CA ARG A 82 13.09 5.46 -6.39
C ARG A 82 12.74 3.98 -6.50
N GLU A 83 13.47 3.23 -7.32
CA GLU A 83 13.31 1.78 -7.54
C GLU A 83 14.19 0.93 -6.63
N GLY A 84 14.99 1.56 -5.76
CA GLY A 84 15.89 0.84 -4.84
C GLY A 84 17.18 0.36 -5.49
N GLN A 85 17.52 0.86 -6.69
CA GLN A 85 18.85 0.66 -7.27
C GLN A 85 19.88 1.39 -6.42
N VAL A 86 20.98 0.72 -6.10
CA VAL A 86 22.04 1.30 -5.28
C VAL A 86 22.88 2.27 -6.11
N LEU A 87 22.76 3.57 -5.79
CA LEU A 87 23.51 4.63 -6.47
C LEU A 87 24.82 4.95 -5.76
N ALA A 88 24.87 4.76 -4.44
CA ALA A 88 26.10 4.87 -3.66
C ALA A 88 26.09 4.00 -2.41
N VAL A 89 27.28 3.59 -1.99
CA VAL A 89 27.62 3.09 -0.65
C VAL A 89 28.95 3.72 -0.27
N PHE A 90 28.98 4.47 0.83
CA PHE A 90 30.15 5.17 1.34
C PHE A 90 30.45 4.73 2.77
N ARG A 91 31.72 4.46 3.06
CA ARG A 91 32.21 4.02 4.36
C ARG A 91 33.20 5.03 4.92
N LYS A 92 32.98 5.50 6.15
CA LYS A 92 34.00 6.24 6.92
C LYS A 92 35.05 5.28 7.45
N ALA A 93 36.24 5.80 7.81
CA ALA A 93 37.43 4.98 8.07
C ALA A 93 37.27 3.94 9.21
N GLY A 94 36.43 4.19 10.21
CA GLY A 94 36.12 3.26 11.30
C GLY A 94 34.83 2.46 11.10
N ALA A 95 34.25 2.45 9.90
CA ALA A 95 32.96 1.81 9.66
C ALA A 95 33.00 0.29 9.94
N PRO A 96 32.08 -0.25 10.76
CA PRO A 96 32.09 -1.66 11.15
C PRO A 96 31.73 -2.56 9.98
N VAL A 97 32.22 -3.81 10.00
CA VAL A 97 31.86 -4.80 8.97
C VAL A 97 30.36 -5.16 9.09
N THR A 98 29.88 -5.38 10.31
CA THR A 98 28.50 -5.75 10.60
C THR A 98 27.80 -4.79 11.55
N ALA A 99 26.47 -4.82 11.55
CA ALA A 99 25.61 -4.04 12.44
C ALA A 99 24.29 -4.81 12.69
N PRO A 100 23.55 -4.53 13.78
CA PRO A 100 22.27 -5.19 14.07
C PRO A 100 21.16 -4.72 13.12
N GLY A 101 20.61 -5.67 12.37
CA GLY A 101 19.47 -5.50 11.47
C GLY A 101 18.14 -5.81 12.15
N ASN A 102 17.18 -6.31 11.36
CA ASN A 102 15.93 -6.85 11.89
C ASN A 102 16.19 -8.12 12.72
N PHE A 103 15.33 -8.37 13.71
CA PHE A 103 15.37 -9.53 14.60
C PHE A 103 16.70 -9.68 15.37
N GLY A 104 17.39 -8.56 15.62
CA GLY A 104 18.68 -8.52 16.32
C GLY A 104 19.85 -9.14 15.54
N ALA A 105 19.61 -9.63 14.31
CA ALA A 105 20.62 -10.33 13.52
C ALA A 105 21.78 -9.40 13.13
N LEU A 106 23.02 -9.83 13.38
CA LEU A 106 24.20 -9.12 12.85
C LEU A 106 24.33 -9.39 11.35
N VAL A 107 24.23 -8.33 10.57
CA VAL A 107 24.22 -8.34 9.10
C VAL A 107 25.33 -7.44 8.56
N ASP A 108 25.72 -7.58 7.29
CA ASP A 108 26.69 -6.67 6.66
C ASP A 108 26.19 -5.21 6.72
N ALA A 109 27.08 -4.31 7.14
CA ALA A 109 26.70 -2.91 7.39
C ALA A 109 26.41 -2.12 6.09
N ASN A 110 26.92 -2.56 4.93
CA ASN A 110 26.58 -1.99 3.63
C ASN A 110 25.17 -2.43 3.20
N ASP A 111 24.86 -3.73 3.33
CA ASP A 111 23.52 -4.25 3.05
C ASP A 111 22.46 -3.65 4.00
N LEU A 112 22.80 -3.43 5.27
CA LEU A 112 21.91 -2.73 6.21
C LEU A 112 21.69 -1.26 5.82
N ALA A 113 22.74 -0.54 5.39
CA ALA A 113 22.58 0.81 4.87
C ALA A 113 21.69 0.84 3.61
N VAL A 114 21.90 -0.10 2.67
CA VAL A 114 21.07 -0.23 1.45
C VAL A 114 19.61 -0.57 1.80
N SER A 115 19.38 -1.48 2.75
CA SER A 115 18.03 -1.84 3.20
C SER A 115 17.29 -0.66 3.85
N LEU A 116 18.01 0.17 4.62
CA LEU A 116 17.47 1.41 5.18
C LEU A 116 17.13 2.45 4.09
N ALA A 117 18.01 2.61 3.09
CA ALA A 117 17.77 3.49 1.95
C ALA A 117 16.54 3.02 1.14
N ARG A 118 16.45 1.73 0.83
CA ARG A 118 15.28 1.10 0.19
C ARG A 118 14.01 1.28 1.02
N THR A 119 14.08 1.16 2.34
CA THR A 119 12.92 1.36 3.22
C THR A 119 12.36 2.78 3.10
N GLY A 120 13.21 3.81 3.11
CA GLY A 120 12.78 5.18 2.84
C GLY A 120 12.19 5.35 1.43
N ALA A 121 12.90 4.85 0.42
CA ALA A 121 12.49 4.95 -0.99
C ALA A 121 11.14 4.25 -1.26
N PHE A 122 10.94 3.04 -0.75
CA PHE A 122 9.84 2.17 -1.18
C PHE A 122 8.48 2.53 -0.58
N PHE A 123 8.44 2.98 0.68
CA PHE A 123 7.21 3.31 1.38
C PHE A 123 6.65 4.69 1.03
N SER A 124 7.52 5.63 0.70
CA SER A 124 7.07 7.00 0.41
C SER A 124 6.32 7.09 -0.92
N ASN A 125 5.36 8.00 -0.97
CA ASN A 125 4.70 8.52 -2.16
C ASN A 125 5.04 10.01 -2.31
N ASP A 126 4.65 10.66 -3.42
CA ASP A 126 4.96 12.09 -3.61
C ASP A 126 4.32 13.02 -2.56
N GLN A 127 3.23 12.61 -1.93
CA GLN A 127 2.47 13.49 -1.06
C GLN A 127 2.84 13.39 0.43
N ALA A 128 3.37 12.25 0.87
CA ALA A 128 3.69 12.02 2.27
C ALA A 128 4.98 11.18 2.44
N PRO A 129 5.98 11.68 3.18
CA PRO A 129 7.22 10.96 3.46
C PRO A 129 6.99 9.90 4.56
N LEU A 130 7.52 8.70 4.35
CA LEU A 130 7.56 7.60 5.33
C LEU A 130 9.01 7.14 5.51
N SER A 131 9.49 7.13 6.76
CA SER A 131 10.84 6.67 7.13
C SER A 131 10.81 5.22 7.63
N SER A 132 11.98 4.62 7.86
CA SER A 132 12.08 3.33 8.56
C SER A 132 11.50 3.36 9.97
N ARG A 133 11.56 4.51 10.68
CA ARG A 133 10.84 4.71 11.95
C ARG A 133 9.32 4.68 11.75
N THR A 134 8.81 5.30 10.69
CA THR A 134 7.37 5.27 10.42
C THR A 134 6.90 3.85 10.14
N VAL A 135 7.67 3.09 9.33
CA VAL A 135 7.36 1.69 9.02
C VAL A 135 7.43 0.81 10.28
N ARG A 136 8.44 0.99 11.14
CA ARG A 136 8.53 0.30 12.43
C ARG A 136 7.33 0.55 13.34
N PHE A 137 6.85 1.80 13.38
CA PHE A 137 5.69 2.17 14.19
C PHE A 137 4.39 1.48 13.73
N ILE A 138 4.31 1.07 12.46
CA ILE A 138 3.16 0.36 11.87
C ILE A 138 3.41 -1.14 11.62
N SER A 139 4.52 -1.71 12.09
CA SER A 139 4.87 -3.15 11.96
C SER A 139 4.86 -3.95 13.26
N GLY A 140 4.55 -3.32 14.41
CA GLY A 140 4.61 -3.95 15.72
C GLY A 140 3.42 -4.87 16.07
N ILE A 141 3.60 -5.66 17.14
CA ILE A 141 2.56 -6.58 17.68
C ILE A 141 1.37 -5.86 18.33
N HIS A 142 1.50 -4.55 18.57
CA HIS A 142 0.47 -3.67 19.10
C HIS A 142 0.46 -2.36 18.31
N PHE A 143 -0.72 -1.76 18.13
CA PHE A 143 -0.88 -0.40 17.62
C PHE A 143 -1.72 0.47 18.58
N PRO A 144 -1.16 1.56 19.12
CA PRO A 144 0.23 2.00 18.98
C PRO A 144 1.21 1.06 19.72
N PRO A 145 2.50 1.05 19.35
CA PRO A 145 3.51 0.21 20.00
C PRO A 145 3.58 0.45 21.52
N GLY A 146 3.83 -0.62 22.28
CA GLY A 146 4.02 -0.58 23.73
C GLY A 146 2.74 -0.48 24.57
N ILE A 147 1.54 -0.45 23.96
CA ILE A 147 0.27 -0.52 24.69
C ILE A 147 -0.31 -1.93 24.60
N SER A 148 -0.24 -2.67 25.72
CA SER A 148 -0.84 -4.01 25.86
C SER A 148 -2.35 -4.01 25.64
N GLY A 149 -2.91 -5.16 25.24
CA GLY A 149 -4.34 -5.30 24.96
C GLY A 149 -4.81 -4.55 23.70
N LYS A 150 -3.90 -4.16 22.80
CA LYS A 150 -4.21 -3.57 21.49
C LYS A 150 -3.94 -4.56 20.37
N ALA A 151 -4.76 -4.52 19.32
CA ALA A 151 -4.52 -5.28 18.10
C ALA A 151 -3.16 -4.93 17.48
N ASN A 152 -2.61 -5.86 16.68
CA ASN A 152 -1.35 -5.64 15.98
C ASN A 152 -1.44 -4.49 14.97
N ALA A 153 -0.28 -3.93 14.63
CA ALA A 153 -0.19 -2.89 13.62
C ALA A 153 -0.44 -3.44 12.21
N ALA A 154 -0.88 -2.55 11.32
CA ALA A 154 -1.39 -2.89 9.99
C ALA A 154 -0.39 -3.70 9.14
N LEU A 155 0.91 -3.46 9.28
CA LEU A 155 1.98 -4.09 8.50
C LEU A 155 2.85 -5.01 9.37
N TYR A 156 2.25 -5.76 10.29
CA TYR A 156 2.98 -6.81 11.01
C TYR A 156 3.68 -7.76 10.03
N GLY A 157 4.97 -8.02 10.25
CA GLY A 157 5.78 -8.90 9.40
C GLY A 157 6.27 -8.27 8.09
N ILE A 158 6.15 -6.95 7.92
CA ILE A 158 6.67 -6.23 6.75
C ILE A 158 8.18 -6.45 6.52
N GLU A 159 8.91 -6.74 7.60
CA GLU A 159 10.34 -7.07 7.60
C GLU A 159 10.68 -8.22 6.63
N ASN A 160 9.74 -9.13 6.40
CA ASN A 160 9.92 -10.33 5.58
C ASN A 160 9.60 -10.11 4.09
N THR A 161 9.25 -8.88 3.70
CA THR A 161 8.94 -8.52 2.31
C THR A 161 10.16 -7.89 1.62
N ASN A 162 10.13 -7.76 0.29
CA ASN A 162 11.16 -7.03 -0.46
C ASN A 162 12.59 -7.58 -0.30
N ARG A 163 12.72 -8.90 -0.09
CA ARG A 163 14.01 -9.60 0.08
C ARG A 163 14.72 -9.93 -1.26
N GLY A 164 14.15 -9.51 -2.39
CA GLY A 164 14.74 -9.71 -3.72
C GLY A 164 14.32 -11.01 -4.42
N CYS A 165 13.21 -11.63 -3.99
CA CYS A 165 12.66 -12.86 -4.55
C CYS A 165 12.15 -12.69 -6.00
N PRO A 166 11.94 -13.78 -6.77
CA PRO A 166 11.42 -13.71 -8.14
C PRO A 166 10.01 -13.10 -8.21
N LEU A 167 9.82 -12.15 -9.13
CA LEU A 167 8.51 -11.59 -9.51
C LEU A 167 7.94 -12.25 -10.78
N THR A 168 8.84 -12.76 -11.62
CA THR A 168 8.59 -13.50 -12.86
C THR A 168 8.86 -14.99 -12.65
N SER A 169 8.24 -15.85 -13.44
CA SER A 169 8.54 -17.29 -13.50
C SER A 169 9.22 -17.66 -14.83
N PRO A 170 9.86 -18.84 -14.96
CA PRO A 170 10.57 -19.24 -16.19
C PRO A 170 9.69 -19.40 -17.45
N GLU A 171 8.41 -19.75 -17.29
CA GLU A 171 7.54 -20.22 -18.38
C GLU A 171 6.83 -19.10 -19.13
N VAL A 172 6.77 -17.90 -18.56
CA VAL A 172 6.07 -16.73 -19.09
C VAL A 172 7.08 -15.59 -19.19
N PRO A 173 7.11 -14.81 -20.29
CA PRO A 173 8.17 -13.85 -20.51
C PRO A 173 8.31 -12.83 -19.38
N ALA A 174 9.54 -12.33 -19.25
CA ALA A 174 9.89 -11.23 -18.38
C ALA A 174 8.98 -10.01 -18.59
N PHE A 175 9.11 -9.04 -17.68
CA PHE A 175 8.44 -7.73 -17.74
C PHE A 175 8.24 -7.18 -19.15
N ASN A 176 7.10 -6.55 -19.38
CA ASN A 176 6.78 -5.88 -20.63
C ASN A 176 7.91 -4.91 -21.05
N PRO A 177 8.11 -4.64 -22.36
CA PRO A 177 9.24 -3.84 -22.83
C PRO A 177 9.35 -2.50 -22.10
N GLY A 178 10.50 -2.26 -21.47
CA GLY A 178 10.76 -1.05 -20.68
C GLY A 178 10.16 -1.01 -19.27
N GLN A 179 9.43 -2.05 -18.84
CA GLN A 179 8.72 -2.14 -17.55
C GLN A 179 9.42 -3.00 -16.49
N SER A 180 10.70 -3.32 -16.68
CA SER A 180 11.46 -4.11 -15.70
C SER A 180 11.57 -3.42 -14.35
N VAL A 181 11.51 -4.20 -13.27
CA VAL A 181 11.72 -3.73 -11.90
C VAL A 181 12.94 -4.47 -11.33
N PRO A 182 13.91 -3.76 -10.73
CA PRO A 182 15.08 -4.40 -10.13
C PRO A 182 14.69 -5.19 -8.87
N GLN A 183 15.29 -6.36 -8.68
CA GLN A 183 15.11 -7.14 -7.46
C GLN A 183 15.94 -6.55 -6.31
N SER A 184 15.33 -6.45 -5.13
CA SER A 184 15.94 -5.94 -3.88
C SER A 184 16.94 -6.90 -3.23
N ARG A 185 17.86 -7.47 -4.02
CA ARG A 185 18.93 -8.38 -3.56
C ARG A 185 20.00 -7.65 -2.75
N SER A 186 20.81 -8.43 -2.03
CA SER A 186 22.02 -7.96 -1.36
C SER A 186 23.12 -7.54 -2.34
N LEU A 187 24.14 -6.83 -1.83
CA LEU A 187 25.26 -6.32 -2.59
C LEU A 187 26.24 -7.40 -3.09
N ASN A 188 26.13 -8.64 -2.61
CA ASN A 188 27.02 -9.74 -3.02
C ASN A 188 26.73 -10.26 -4.45
N GLY A 189 25.63 -9.85 -5.07
CA GLY A 189 25.26 -10.19 -6.45
C GLY A 189 24.79 -11.64 -6.68
N LEU A 190 24.66 -12.44 -5.62
CA LEU A 190 24.25 -13.84 -5.71
C LEU A 190 22.75 -13.99 -6.03
N PRO A 191 22.25 -15.20 -6.37
CA PRO A 191 20.83 -15.48 -6.54
C PRO A 191 20.01 -15.26 -5.28
N CYS A 192 18.74 -14.89 -5.45
CA CYS A 192 17.75 -14.87 -4.38
C CYS A 192 16.44 -15.45 -4.92
N ASP A 193 16.16 -16.69 -4.51
CA ASP A 193 14.96 -17.45 -4.79
C ASP A 193 14.80 -18.54 -3.71
N SER A 194 13.75 -19.37 -3.82
CA SER A 194 13.46 -20.43 -2.85
C SER A 194 14.53 -21.52 -2.76
N LEU A 195 15.27 -21.75 -3.85
CA LEU A 195 16.31 -22.77 -4.04
C LEU A 195 17.69 -22.26 -3.61
N ASN A 196 17.95 -20.95 -3.77
CA ASN A 196 19.18 -20.29 -3.38
C ASN A 196 18.91 -18.90 -2.80
N GLN A 197 19.10 -18.78 -1.48
CA GLN A 197 18.83 -17.57 -0.70
C GLN A 197 20.10 -16.73 -0.43
N THR A 198 21.26 -17.15 -0.93
CA THR A 198 22.58 -16.57 -0.56
C THR A 198 22.76 -15.10 -0.95
N GLY A 199 22.01 -14.62 -1.93
CA GLY A 199 21.98 -13.22 -2.36
C GLY A 199 20.77 -12.43 -1.91
N CYS A 200 19.89 -12.98 -1.07
CA CYS A 200 18.69 -12.27 -0.64
C CYS A 200 19.02 -11.02 0.19
N GLY A 201 18.31 -9.93 -0.10
CA GLY A 201 18.39 -8.70 0.67
C GLY A 201 17.70 -8.83 2.03
N LEU A 202 18.00 -7.89 2.92
CA LEU A 202 17.49 -7.87 4.30
C LEU A 202 16.00 -7.51 4.43
N GLY A 203 15.31 -7.32 3.31
CA GLY A 203 13.91 -6.93 3.24
C GLY A 203 13.70 -5.46 3.59
N ILE A 204 12.65 -5.19 4.36
CA ILE A 204 12.34 -3.85 4.86
C ILE A 204 12.92 -3.71 6.27
N THR A 205 13.88 -2.80 6.47
CA THR A 205 14.50 -2.61 7.79
C THR A 205 13.65 -1.71 8.67
N THR A 206 13.17 -2.28 9.77
CA THR A 206 12.47 -1.57 10.85
C THR A 206 13.32 -1.51 12.13
N GLY A 207 14.20 -2.50 12.34
CA GLY A 207 14.93 -2.69 13.59
C GLY A 207 14.12 -3.35 14.70
N LYS A 208 13.03 -4.06 14.36
CA LYS A 208 12.30 -4.97 15.26
C LYS A 208 13.29 -5.90 15.97
N ALA A 209 13.16 -6.05 17.30
CA ALA A 209 14.18 -6.70 18.12
C ALA A 209 14.26 -8.23 17.94
N ASP A 210 13.12 -8.91 17.85
CA ASP A 210 13.02 -10.36 17.66
C ASP A 210 11.65 -10.72 17.07
N VAL A 211 11.40 -12.02 16.85
CA VAL A 211 10.15 -12.53 16.26
C VAL A 211 8.93 -12.39 17.18
N PHE A 212 9.12 -12.13 18.48
CA PHE A 212 8.06 -11.84 19.45
C PHE A 212 7.83 -10.33 19.64
N ASP A 213 8.65 -9.48 19.02
CA ASP A 213 8.65 -8.03 19.15
C ASP A 213 8.84 -7.56 20.61
N SER A 214 9.74 -8.22 21.35
CA SER A 214 9.91 -8.03 22.81
C SER A 214 10.29 -6.61 23.25
N ASP A 215 10.92 -5.81 22.38
CA ASP A 215 11.16 -4.38 22.58
C ASP A 215 10.38 -3.55 21.55
N PRO A 216 9.22 -2.97 21.92
CA PRO A 216 8.42 -2.11 21.05
C PRO A 216 9.11 -0.75 20.75
N GLY A 217 10.17 -0.41 21.48
CA GLY A 217 11.00 0.79 21.25
C GLY A 217 12.16 0.57 20.28
N ALA A 218 12.55 -0.69 20.01
CA ALA A 218 13.65 -1.02 19.08
C ALA A 218 13.36 -0.49 17.68
N VAL A 219 14.28 0.32 17.13
CA VAL A 219 14.10 0.98 15.82
C VAL A 219 15.43 1.31 15.14
N ASN A 220 15.57 0.88 13.90
CA ASN A 220 16.65 1.32 13.01
C ASN A 220 16.18 2.52 12.19
N GLY A 221 16.14 3.70 12.83
CA GLY A 221 15.60 4.95 12.25
C GLY A 221 16.44 5.61 11.15
N GLY A 222 17.56 4.99 10.73
CA GLY A 222 18.49 5.56 9.76
C GLY A 222 18.03 5.56 8.30
N GLY A 223 16.77 5.20 7.98
CA GLY A 223 16.24 5.13 6.62
C GLY A 223 15.25 6.26 6.34
N VAL A 224 15.61 7.21 5.47
CA VAL A 224 14.84 8.43 5.19
C VAL A 224 14.62 8.57 3.68
N PRO A 225 13.41 8.90 3.21
CA PRO A 225 13.15 9.15 1.79
C PRO A 225 13.83 10.43 1.29
N ILE A 226 14.30 10.41 0.05
CA ILE A 226 14.85 11.58 -0.63
C ILE A 226 13.77 12.14 -1.55
N PHE A 227 13.43 13.40 -1.33
CA PHE A 227 12.53 14.17 -2.19
C PHE A 227 13.32 15.26 -2.92
N LYS A 228 13.00 15.48 -4.19
CA LYS A 228 13.57 16.53 -5.05
C LYS A 228 12.42 17.22 -5.78
N ASN A 229 12.36 18.55 -5.68
CA ASN A 229 11.29 19.40 -6.20
C ASN A 229 9.86 18.97 -5.78
N GLY A 230 9.73 18.28 -4.64
CA GLY A 230 8.45 17.76 -4.12
C GLY A 230 8.08 16.35 -4.59
N GLN A 231 8.86 15.72 -5.48
CA GLN A 231 8.69 14.31 -5.85
C GLN A 231 9.62 13.41 -5.05
N VAL A 232 9.19 12.20 -4.69
CA VAL A 232 10.09 11.17 -4.14
C VAL A 232 10.96 10.62 -5.27
N VAL A 233 12.29 10.65 -5.08
CA VAL A 233 13.29 10.24 -6.08
C VAL A 233 14.23 9.13 -5.61
N GLY A 234 14.14 8.74 -4.32
CA GLY A 234 14.98 7.71 -3.74
C GLY A 234 14.95 7.68 -2.23
N GLY A 235 16.01 7.16 -1.63
CA GLY A 235 16.17 7.07 -0.19
C GLY A 235 17.64 7.06 0.24
N ILE A 236 17.88 7.51 1.46
CA ILE A 236 19.18 7.47 2.14
C ILE A 236 19.08 6.55 3.35
N GLY A 237 20.10 5.73 3.55
CA GLY A 237 20.22 4.81 4.67
C GLY A 237 21.56 5.01 5.38
N VAL A 238 21.55 5.18 6.70
CA VAL A 238 22.75 5.34 7.53
C VAL A 238 22.78 4.30 8.64
N THR A 239 23.95 3.70 8.88
CA THR A 239 24.19 2.76 9.98
C THR A 239 25.65 2.83 10.46
N GLY A 240 26.05 1.96 11.39
CA GLY A 240 27.38 1.92 12.00
C GLY A 240 27.60 2.93 13.14
N VAL A 241 26.55 3.65 13.53
CA VAL A 241 26.48 4.57 14.68
C VAL A 241 25.19 4.32 15.47
N PRO A 242 25.07 4.76 16.73
CA PRO A 242 23.83 4.66 17.50
C PRO A 242 22.62 5.24 16.76
N GLY A 243 21.44 4.64 16.94
CA GLY A 243 20.22 4.94 16.16
C GLY A 243 19.88 6.43 15.98
N PRO A 244 19.86 7.27 17.04
CA PRO A 244 19.59 8.70 16.91
C PRO A 244 20.64 9.47 16.09
N LEU A 245 21.90 9.00 16.10
CA LEU A 245 22.96 9.57 15.26
C LEU A 245 22.76 9.22 13.78
N ALA A 246 22.42 7.95 13.52
CA ALA A 246 22.12 7.46 12.16
C ALA A 246 20.92 8.19 11.55
N GLU A 247 19.83 8.31 12.32
CA GLU A 247 18.62 9.01 11.89
C GLU A 247 18.87 10.49 11.58
N PHE A 248 19.63 11.21 12.42
CA PHE A 248 20.00 12.60 12.15
C PHE A 248 20.86 12.75 10.89
N ALA A 249 21.87 11.89 10.71
CA ALA A 249 22.73 11.94 9.53
C ALA A 249 21.96 11.61 8.24
N ALA A 250 21.03 10.65 8.28
CA ALA A 250 20.13 10.33 7.19
C ALA A 250 19.18 11.50 6.87
N PHE A 251 18.57 12.10 7.90
CA PHE A 251 17.69 13.26 7.75
C PHE A 251 18.42 14.45 7.12
N ALA A 252 19.61 14.81 7.63
CA ALA A 252 20.43 15.86 7.05
C ALA A 252 20.82 15.57 5.59
N GLY A 253 21.24 14.34 5.28
CA GLY A 253 21.57 13.93 3.91
C GLY A 253 20.38 13.91 2.96
N SER A 254 19.14 13.75 3.45
CA SER A 254 17.92 13.77 2.62
C SER A 254 17.54 15.17 2.09
N ALA A 255 18.09 16.23 2.70
CA ALA A 255 17.80 17.64 2.38
C ALA A 255 19.09 18.47 2.20
N PRO A 256 19.98 18.14 1.24
CA PRO A 256 21.28 18.79 1.09
C PRO A 256 21.22 20.24 0.58
N SER A 257 20.13 20.64 -0.07
CA SER A 257 19.91 22.00 -0.57
C SER A 257 18.40 22.30 -0.68
N GLY A 258 18.02 23.56 -0.95
CA GLY A 258 16.62 23.98 -1.01
C GLY A 258 15.76 23.36 -2.13
N ALA A 259 16.38 22.63 -3.07
CA ALA A 259 15.66 21.81 -4.05
C ALA A 259 15.13 20.48 -3.45
N PHE A 260 15.64 20.07 -2.30
CA PHE A 260 15.35 18.79 -1.67
C PHE A 260 14.45 18.92 -0.43
N GLY A 261 13.89 17.79 -0.03
CA GLY A 261 13.00 17.65 1.12
C GLY A 261 11.51 17.55 0.73
N PRO A 262 10.71 16.84 1.54
CA PRO A 262 9.29 16.65 1.27
C PRO A 262 8.51 17.95 1.47
N ARG A 263 7.39 18.09 0.77
CA ARG A 263 6.46 19.24 0.88
C ARG A 263 5.04 18.72 1.14
N PRO A 264 4.79 18.04 2.27
CA PRO A 264 3.51 17.42 2.54
C PRO A 264 2.42 18.48 2.68
N ALA A 265 1.26 18.23 2.07
CA ALA A 265 0.09 19.09 2.22
C ALA A 265 -0.50 18.97 3.64
N ASP A 266 -1.26 19.98 4.08
CA ASP A 266 -1.93 19.97 5.38
C ASP A 266 -2.75 18.68 5.61
N PRO A 267 -2.71 18.07 6.81
CA PRO A 267 -2.09 18.58 8.05
C PRO A 267 -0.57 18.32 8.20
N GLY A 268 0.14 17.95 7.14
CA GLY A 268 1.61 17.73 7.16
C GLY A 268 2.07 16.42 7.82
N VAL A 269 1.14 15.66 8.41
CA VAL A 269 1.38 14.36 9.06
C VAL A 269 0.24 13.39 8.74
N ILE A 270 0.56 12.10 8.60
CA ILE A 270 -0.44 11.04 8.41
C ILE A 270 -1.03 10.64 9.77
N PHE A 271 -2.35 10.43 9.80
CA PHE A 271 -3.05 9.79 10.92
C PHE A 271 -3.59 8.43 10.51
N LEU A 272 -3.18 7.36 11.19
CA LEU A 272 -3.78 6.02 11.07
C LEU A 272 -4.52 5.70 12.37
N ASP A 273 -5.78 5.27 12.26
CA ASP A 273 -6.70 5.04 13.40
C ASP A 273 -6.72 6.17 14.45
N GLY A 274 -6.54 7.42 13.99
CA GLY A 274 -6.49 8.63 14.83
C GLY A 274 -5.12 8.92 15.47
N ILE A 275 -4.10 8.11 15.19
CA ILE A 275 -2.76 8.22 15.75
C ILE A 275 -1.82 8.85 14.71
N ALA A 276 -1.17 9.95 15.08
CA ALA A 276 -0.18 10.61 14.23
C ALA A 276 1.05 9.71 14.05
N LEU A 277 1.47 9.48 12.80
CA LEU A 277 2.63 8.66 12.50
C LEU A 277 3.94 9.43 12.72
N PRO A 278 4.95 8.85 13.40
CA PRO A 278 6.25 9.48 13.57
C PRO A 278 7.06 9.44 12.27
N PHE A 279 7.81 10.50 11.97
CA PHE A 279 8.73 10.54 10.83
C PHE A 279 10.19 10.31 11.27
N VAL A 280 10.85 11.31 11.86
CA VAL A 280 12.16 11.16 12.52
C VAL A 280 12.04 11.65 13.95
N ALA A 281 12.74 11.04 14.91
CA ALA A 281 12.82 11.57 16.27
C ALA A 281 13.90 12.65 16.39
N GLN A 282 14.96 12.57 15.58
CA GLN A 282 16.13 13.44 15.69
C GLN A 282 16.37 14.27 14.41
N ALA A 283 15.69 15.41 14.29
CA ALA A 283 15.83 16.34 13.17
C ALA A 283 16.97 17.38 13.35
N THR A 284 17.47 17.56 14.57
CA THR A 284 18.57 18.49 14.93
C THR A 284 19.81 17.69 15.37
N ARG A 285 21.01 18.31 15.37
CA ARG A 285 22.21 17.59 15.80
C ARG A 285 22.11 17.17 17.28
N PRO A 286 22.32 15.88 17.60
CA PRO A 286 22.38 15.38 18.97
C PRO A 286 23.41 16.12 19.86
N PRO A 287 23.08 16.41 21.13
CA PRO A 287 24.04 16.98 22.08
C PRO A 287 25.31 16.13 22.20
N GLY A 288 26.46 16.78 22.39
CA GLY A 288 27.76 16.11 22.52
C GLY A 288 28.39 15.64 21.21
N THR A 289 27.82 15.99 20.05
CA THR A 289 28.40 15.70 18.72
C THR A 289 28.76 16.97 17.96
N SER A 290 29.75 16.90 17.08
CA SER A 290 30.26 18.04 16.29
C SER A 290 30.01 17.86 14.79
N THR A 291 30.34 18.88 13.98
CA THR A 291 30.48 18.70 12.51
C THR A 291 31.58 17.69 12.21
N GLY A 292 31.29 16.73 11.34
CA GLY A 292 32.30 15.83 10.80
C GLY A 292 32.99 16.36 9.55
N VAL A 293 33.93 15.55 9.07
CA VAL A 293 34.61 15.73 7.78
C VAL A 293 34.17 14.65 6.78
N PHE A 294 34.20 14.99 5.49
CA PHE A 294 33.94 14.04 4.41
C PHE A 294 35.20 13.20 4.13
N ALA A 295 35.50 12.28 5.06
CA ALA A 295 36.63 11.37 4.99
C ALA A 295 36.13 9.92 5.04
N GLY A 296 36.54 9.13 4.06
CA GLY A 296 36.05 7.78 3.79
C GLY A 296 36.22 7.41 2.32
N ALA A 297 35.61 6.32 1.88
CA ALA A 297 35.64 5.88 0.50
C ALA A 297 34.26 5.37 0.04
N PHE A 298 33.95 5.56 -1.24
CA PHE A 298 32.84 4.88 -1.89
C PHE A 298 33.23 3.43 -2.19
N VAL A 299 32.38 2.49 -1.78
CA VAL A 299 32.39 1.08 -2.20
C VAL A 299 31.54 0.89 -3.45
N VAL A 300 30.48 1.69 -3.58
CA VAL A 300 29.64 1.80 -4.77
C VAL A 300 29.45 3.29 -5.09
N GLY A 301 29.52 3.65 -6.37
CA GLY A 301 29.18 4.99 -6.85
C GLY A 301 30.15 6.11 -6.50
N PRO A 302 29.71 7.39 -6.55
CA PRO A 302 28.33 7.84 -6.79
C PRO A 302 27.88 7.68 -8.25
N LEU A 303 26.66 7.18 -8.45
CA LEU A 303 26.02 6.97 -9.76
C LEU A 303 24.77 7.86 -9.93
N ALA A 304 24.30 8.04 -11.17
CA ALA A 304 22.99 8.61 -11.45
C ALA A 304 21.91 7.52 -11.52
N SER A 305 20.64 7.87 -11.26
CA SER A 305 19.47 6.99 -11.45
C SER A 305 19.43 6.44 -12.88
N PRO A 306 19.49 5.11 -13.11
CA PRO A 306 19.63 4.54 -14.45
C PRO A 306 18.51 4.90 -15.44
N ARG A 307 17.26 5.04 -14.97
CA ARG A 307 16.12 5.44 -15.80
C ARG A 307 16.06 6.95 -16.08
N ALA A 308 16.73 7.78 -15.28
CA ALA A 308 16.67 9.23 -15.39
C ALA A 308 15.24 9.77 -15.59
N ALA A 309 15.01 10.60 -16.62
CA ALA A 309 13.71 11.20 -16.93
C ALA A 309 12.62 10.20 -17.40
N ALA A 310 12.96 8.94 -17.69
CA ALA A 310 11.97 7.92 -18.02
C ALA A 310 11.06 7.58 -16.82
N GLY A 311 11.44 7.93 -15.60
CA GLY A 311 10.65 7.68 -14.40
C GLY A 311 10.68 6.21 -13.97
N VAL A 312 9.70 5.80 -13.16
CA VAL A 312 9.59 4.43 -12.65
C VAL A 312 8.40 3.73 -13.27
N ALA A 313 8.64 2.51 -13.74
CA ALA A 313 7.69 1.63 -14.41
C ALA A 313 6.30 1.59 -13.75
N ASP A 314 5.26 1.86 -14.54
CA ASP A 314 3.84 1.85 -14.18
C ASP A 314 2.98 1.34 -15.34
N GLY A 315 1.70 1.07 -15.05
CA GLY A 315 0.82 0.30 -15.91
C GLY A 315 1.11 -1.20 -15.84
N TRP A 316 0.95 -1.90 -16.96
CA TRP A 316 1.22 -3.33 -17.05
C TRP A 316 2.72 -3.63 -17.00
N LEU A 317 3.20 -4.02 -15.83
CA LEU A 317 4.58 -4.49 -15.60
C LEU A 317 4.78 -5.89 -16.19
N ILE A 318 3.82 -6.77 -15.98
CA ILE A 318 3.77 -8.14 -16.54
C ILE A 318 2.36 -8.38 -17.06
N GLY A 319 2.23 -9.00 -18.23
CA GLY A 319 0.93 -9.39 -18.80
C GLY A 319 0.13 -8.23 -19.39
N PRO A 320 -1.19 -8.40 -19.57
CA PRO A 320 -2.00 -9.54 -19.16
C PRO A 320 -1.76 -10.78 -20.05
N PHE A 321 -1.62 -11.96 -19.44
CA PHE A 321 -1.39 -13.24 -20.13
C PHE A 321 -2.36 -14.34 -19.67
N ALA A 322 -3.01 -15.05 -20.61
CA ALA A 322 -3.86 -16.20 -20.29
C ALA A 322 -3.06 -17.39 -19.72
N SER A 323 -3.62 -18.14 -18.76
CA SER A 323 -3.19 -19.48 -18.33
C SER A 323 -4.17 -20.55 -18.82
N THR A 324 -4.05 -21.80 -18.33
CA THR A 324 -5.04 -22.86 -18.56
C THR A 324 -6.37 -22.56 -17.86
N GLU A 325 -6.33 -21.87 -16.73
CA GLU A 325 -7.46 -21.62 -15.83
C GLU A 325 -8.06 -20.21 -15.98
N LEU A 326 -7.26 -19.23 -16.41
CA LEU A 326 -7.64 -17.81 -16.53
C LEU A 326 -7.39 -17.29 -17.95
N THR A 327 -8.42 -16.77 -18.61
CA THR A 327 -8.23 -16.09 -19.90
C THR A 327 -7.57 -14.72 -19.74
N GLN A 328 -6.93 -14.20 -20.79
CA GLN A 328 -6.34 -12.86 -20.80
C GLN A 328 -7.39 -11.77 -20.55
N ALA A 329 -8.63 -11.97 -21.03
CA ALA A 329 -9.76 -11.09 -20.76
C ALA A 329 -10.10 -11.08 -19.26
N GLU A 330 -10.20 -12.24 -18.60
CA GLU A 330 -10.48 -12.31 -17.16
C GLU A 330 -9.36 -11.67 -16.32
N VAL A 331 -8.08 -11.87 -16.67
CA VAL A 331 -6.96 -11.19 -16.01
C VAL A 331 -7.06 -9.66 -16.14
N THR A 332 -7.42 -9.18 -17.34
CA THR A 332 -7.65 -7.75 -17.60
C THR A 332 -8.86 -7.23 -16.80
N ASP A 333 -9.95 -8.01 -16.74
CA ASP A 333 -11.18 -7.66 -16.07
C ASP A 333 -11.00 -7.56 -14.56
N ILE A 334 -10.30 -8.51 -13.93
CA ILE A 334 -9.92 -8.52 -12.50
C ILE A 334 -9.14 -7.25 -12.16
N VAL A 335 -8.13 -6.91 -12.96
CA VAL A 335 -7.32 -5.70 -12.76
C VAL A 335 -8.15 -4.43 -12.98
N SER A 336 -9.02 -4.39 -13.99
CA SER A 336 -9.88 -3.23 -14.28
C SER A 336 -10.88 -2.94 -13.15
N GLN A 337 -11.39 -3.97 -12.47
CA GLN A 337 -12.32 -3.83 -11.34
C GLN A 337 -11.59 -3.39 -10.07
N ALA A 338 -10.42 -3.97 -9.79
CA ALA A 338 -9.56 -3.53 -8.70
C ALA A 338 -9.17 -2.05 -8.85
N VAL A 339 -8.73 -1.63 -10.05
CA VAL A 339 -8.41 -0.22 -10.33
C VAL A 339 -9.65 0.68 -10.23
N ALA A 340 -10.81 0.26 -10.72
CA ALA A 340 -12.06 1.01 -10.57
C ALA A 340 -12.41 1.28 -9.09
N GLN A 341 -12.22 0.28 -8.22
CA GLN A 341 -12.42 0.45 -6.78
C GLN A 341 -11.34 1.32 -6.13
N ALA A 342 -10.07 1.17 -6.52
CA ALA A 342 -8.98 1.99 -6.02
C ALA A 342 -9.20 3.49 -6.31
N LEU A 343 -9.69 3.84 -7.50
CA LEU A 343 -10.02 5.23 -7.86
C LEU A 343 -11.09 5.88 -6.97
N LYS A 344 -12.00 5.08 -6.39
CA LYS A 344 -13.05 5.53 -5.46
C LYS A 344 -12.62 5.48 -3.99
N THR A 345 -11.56 4.73 -3.67
CA THR A 345 -11.20 4.38 -2.30
C THR A 345 -10.20 5.36 -1.71
N ARG A 346 -10.49 5.94 -0.55
CA ARG A 346 -9.63 6.89 0.18
C ARG A 346 -8.35 6.23 0.69
N ALA A 347 -7.20 6.78 0.29
CA ALA A 347 -5.89 6.38 0.79
C ALA A 347 -5.75 6.57 2.31
N ALA A 348 -4.98 5.73 3.00
CA ALA A 348 -4.66 5.93 4.42
C ALA A 348 -3.35 6.70 4.64
N ILE A 349 -2.37 6.55 3.73
CA ILE A 349 -1.02 7.15 3.84
C ILE A 349 -0.74 8.28 2.83
N ARG A 350 -1.76 9.04 2.39
CA ARG A 350 -1.59 10.18 1.47
C ARG A 350 -2.16 11.47 2.02
N LEU A 351 -1.61 12.58 1.51
CA LEU A 351 -1.97 13.95 1.84
C LEU A 351 -2.34 14.73 0.56
N PRO A 352 -3.21 15.75 0.60
CA PRO A 352 -4.13 16.04 1.71
C PRO A 352 -5.10 14.87 1.94
N MET A 353 -5.71 14.81 3.12
CA MET A 353 -6.67 13.74 3.44
C MET A 353 -7.84 13.72 2.46
N GLY A 354 -8.32 12.52 2.12
CA GLY A 354 -9.49 12.34 1.25
C GLY A 354 -9.17 11.96 -0.19
N ILE A 355 -7.92 12.01 -0.64
CA ILE A 355 -7.56 11.59 -2.01
C ILE A 355 -7.59 10.06 -2.18
N SER A 356 -7.75 9.61 -3.43
CA SER A 356 -7.86 8.20 -3.77
C SER A 356 -6.52 7.45 -3.67
N THR A 357 -6.60 6.15 -3.37
CA THR A 357 -5.46 5.24 -3.23
C THR A 357 -4.81 4.90 -4.58
N ARG A 358 -3.55 4.45 -4.54
CA ARG A 358 -2.80 3.90 -5.67
C ARG A 358 -2.27 2.53 -5.26
N MET A 359 -2.62 1.51 -6.03
CA MET A 359 -2.30 0.13 -5.72
C MET A 359 -1.41 -0.50 -6.79
N VAL A 360 -0.68 -1.54 -6.40
CA VAL A 360 -0.18 -2.59 -7.29
C VAL A 360 -1.16 -3.77 -7.19
N ILE A 361 -1.52 -4.33 -8.33
CA ILE A 361 -2.47 -5.43 -8.50
C ILE A 361 -1.75 -6.58 -9.19
N ALA A 362 -1.72 -7.75 -8.57
CA ALA A 362 -1.12 -8.97 -9.12
C ALA A 362 -2.14 -10.10 -9.22
N VAL A 363 -2.14 -10.81 -10.35
CA VAL A 363 -2.94 -12.02 -10.59
C VAL A 363 -1.98 -13.17 -10.90
N SER A 364 -2.12 -14.30 -10.21
CA SER A 364 -1.35 -15.53 -10.45
C SER A 364 -2.23 -16.72 -10.81
N ASP A 365 -1.70 -17.65 -11.61
CA ASP A 365 -2.31 -18.96 -11.87
C ASP A 365 -2.06 -19.95 -10.72
N LEU A 366 -2.50 -21.20 -10.89
CA LEU A 366 -2.39 -22.27 -9.89
C LEU A 366 -0.95 -22.71 -9.60
N GLN A 367 0.00 -22.42 -10.50
CA GLN A 367 1.42 -22.67 -10.30
C GLN A 367 2.10 -21.50 -9.58
N GLY A 368 1.41 -20.37 -9.37
CA GLY A 368 2.00 -19.14 -8.83
C GLY A 368 2.67 -18.27 -9.91
N THR A 369 2.47 -18.56 -11.19
CA THR A 369 3.00 -17.71 -12.27
C THR A 369 2.20 -16.42 -12.35
N THR A 370 2.90 -15.28 -12.34
CA THR A 370 2.28 -13.95 -12.47
C THR A 370 1.68 -13.78 -13.87
N ARG A 371 0.35 -13.84 -13.98
CA ARG A 371 -0.41 -13.64 -15.23
C ARG A 371 -0.62 -12.17 -15.56
N GLY A 372 -0.69 -11.34 -14.52
CA GLY A 372 -0.85 -9.90 -14.63
C GLY A 372 -0.22 -9.22 -13.43
N LEU A 373 0.52 -8.14 -13.67
CA LEU A 373 1.05 -7.25 -12.65
C LEU A 373 0.86 -5.82 -13.14
N PHE A 374 -0.10 -5.12 -12.56
CA PHE A 374 -0.42 -3.74 -12.90
C PHE A 374 -0.06 -2.81 -11.74
N ARG A 375 0.76 -1.79 -12.00
CA ARG A 375 1.11 -0.76 -11.02
C ARG A 375 0.39 0.54 -11.37
N MET A 376 -0.44 1.04 -10.46
CA MET A 376 -0.96 2.41 -10.61
C MET A 376 0.17 3.43 -10.48
N PRO A 377 0.14 4.53 -11.26
CA PRO A 377 1.13 5.60 -11.15
C PRO A 377 1.19 6.16 -9.73
N ASP A 378 2.40 6.47 -9.28
CA ASP A 378 2.70 6.91 -7.90
C ASP A 378 2.28 5.93 -6.77
N SER A 379 1.97 4.66 -7.06
CA SER A 379 1.89 3.64 -6.00
C SER A 379 3.24 3.47 -5.31
N THR A 380 3.21 3.00 -4.06
CA THR A 380 4.40 2.56 -3.33
C THR A 380 5.11 1.42 -4.06
N ILE A 381 6.43 1.35 -3.93
CA ILE A 381 7.27 0.37 -4.66
C ILE A 381 7.38 -0.95 -3.89
N PHE A 382 7.34 -0.92 -2.54
CA PHE A 382 7.31 -2.14 -1.74
C PHE A 382 6.13 -3.06 -2.10
N SER A 383 5.07 -2.46 -2.64
CA SER A 383 3.83 -3.10 -3.04
C SER A 383 3.95 -4.00 -4.26
N ILE A 384 5.03 -3.89 -5.04
CA ILE A 384 5.28 -4.75 -6.21
C ILE A 384 5.53 -6.18 -5.75
N ASP A 385 6.58 -6.40 -4.93
CA ASP A 385 6.89 -7.68 -4.31
C ASP A 385 5.72 -8.21 -3.47
N VAL A 386 5.07 -7.33 -2.71
CA VAL A 386 3.98 -7.70 -1.81
C VAL A 386 2.72 -8.14 -2.55
N ALA A 387 2.32 -7.49 -3.64
CA ALA A 387 1.16 -7.91 -4.42
C ALA A 387 1.39 -9.29 -5.05
N VAL A 388 2.57 -9.53 -5.64
CA VAL A 388 2.93 -10.84 -6.22
C VAL A 388 2.95 -11.93 -5.16
N ALA A 389 3.59 -11.69 -4.01
CA ALA A 389 3.61 -12.64 -2.90
C ALA A 389 2.19 -12.92 -2.37
N LYS A 390 1.35 -11.89 -2.17
CA LYS A 390 -0.06 -12.03 -1.77
C LYS A 390 -0.86 -12.92 -2.73
N ALA A 391 -0.72 -12.73 -4.05
CA ALA A 391 -1.39 -13.55 -5.06
C ALA A 391 -0.94 -15.03 -4.99
N ARG A 392 0.38 -15.27 -4.90
CA ARG A 392 0.96 -16.61 -4.76
C ARG A 392 0.55 -17.30 -3.46
N ASN A 393 0.51 -16.56 -2.35
CA ASN A 393 0.15 -17.08 -1.03
C ASN A 393 -1.27 -17.67 -1.02
N VAL A 394 -2.27 -16.94 -1.52
CA VAL A 394 -3.66 -17.44 -1.48
C VAL A 394 -3.90 -18.66 -2.37
N VAL A 395 -3.09 -18.86 -3.42
CA VAL A 395 -3.08 -20.09 -4.22
C VAL A 395 -2.63 -21.28 -3.38
N TYR A 396 -1.42 -21.25 -2.80
CA TYR A 396 -0.91 -22.37 -2.02
C TYR A 396 -1.72 -22.64 -0.76
N PHE A 397 -2.00 -21.60 0.04
CA PHE A 397 -2.61 -21.80 1.36
C PHE A 397 -4.09 -22.22 1.29
N SER A 398 -4.76 -21.98 0.15
CA SER A 398 -6.11 -22.51 -0.15
C SER A 398 -6.09 -23.86 -0.89
N SER A 399 -4.92 -24.32 -1.36
CA SER A 399 -4.78 -25.53 -2.16
C SER A 399 -5.09 -26.81 -1.36
N PRO A 400 -5.64 -27.88 -1.99
CA PRO A 400 -5.63 -29.22 -1.42
C PRO A 400 -4.22 -29.80 -1.17
N THR A 401 -3.17 -29.24 -1.79
CA THR A 401 -1.77 -29.69 -1.66
C THR A 401 -0.97 -28.94 -0.59
N ARG A 402 -1.58 -28.00 0.13
CA ARG A 402 -0.95 -27.32 1.27
C ARG A 402 -0.53 -28.36 2.33
N VAL A 403 0.64 -28.18 2.93
CA VAL A 403 1.00 -28.98 4.11
C VAL A 403 0.05 -28.60 5.28
N PRO A 404 -0.58 -29.57 5.97
CA PRO A 404 -1.56 -29.26 7.01
C PRO A 404 -1.03 -28.42 8.18
N SER A 405 0.25 -28.60 8.56
CA SER A 405 0.89 -27.91 9.69
C SER A 405 1.08 -26.41 9.47
N ASP A 406 1.14 -25.93 8.23
CA ASP A 406 1.33 -24.51 7.94
C ASP A 406 0.16 -23.65 8.44
N LEU A 407 -1.06 -24.21 8.41
CA LEU A 407 -2.25 -23.59 8.98
C LEU A 407 -2.94 -24.59 9.92
N ALA A 408 -2.28 -24.93 11.02
CA ALA A 408 -2.74 -25.91 12.00
C ALA A 408 -4.17 -25.62 12.52
N GLY A 409 -5.08 -26.58 12.39
CA GLY A 409 -6.50 -26.43 12.74
C GLY A 409 -7.39 -25.87 11.63
N VAL A 410 -6.83 -25.49 10.47
CA VAL A 410 -7.59 -25.10 9.28
C VAL A 410 -7.70 -26.30 8.32
N PRO A 411 -8.91 -26.79 7.98
CA PRO A 411 -9.08 -27.87 7.01
C PRO A 411 -8.41 -27.58 5.66
N LEU A 412 -7.93 -28.62 4.97
CA LEU A 412 -7.49 -28.49 3.58
C LEU A 412 -8.65 -28.02 2.69
N ARG A 413 -8.33 -27.32 1.60
CA ARG A 413 -9.30 -26.65 0.70
C ARG A 413 -10.11 -25.49 1.32
N THR A 414 -9.83 -25.10 2.57
CA THR A 414 -10.38 -23.85 3.11
C THR A 414 -9.80 -22.68 2.32
N ALA A 415 -10.65 -21.83 1.75
CA ALA A 415 -10.25 -20.58 1.13
C ALA A 415 -9.76 -19.60 2.20
N VAL A 416 -8.51 -19.15 2.08
CA VAL A 416 -7.86 -18.25 3.05
C VAL A 416 -7.29 -17.01 2.36
N THR A 417 -7.17 -15.91 3.10
CA THR A 417 -6.49 -14.68 2.64
C THR A 417 -5.20 -14.44 3.42
N ASN A 418 -4.39 -13.47 3.00
CA ASN A 418 -3.25 -13.02 3.82
C ASN A 418 -3.69 -12.40 5.16
N ARG A 419 -4.94 -11.94 5.30
CA ARG A 419 -5.51 -11.57 6.62
C ARG A 419 -5.73 -12.80 7.49
N THR A 420 -6.25 -13.91 6.93
CA THR A 420 -6.38 -15.19 7.64
C THR A 420 -5.01 -15.70 8.13
N ILE A 421 -4.02 -15.71 7.24
CA ILE A 421 -2.65 -16.17 7.52
C ILE A 421 -2.03 -15.30 8.62
N SER A 422 -2.08 -13.96 8.46
CA SER A 422 -1.61 -12.99 9.45
C SER A 422 -2.19 -13.22 10.85
N PHE A 423 -3.51 -13.43 10.95
CA PHE A 423 -4.23 -13.52 12.22
C PHE A 423 -3.78 -14.69 13.10
N GLY A 424 -3.58 -15.87 12.50
CA GLY A 424 -3.04 -17.02 13.25
C GLY A 424 -1.51 -17.03 13.36
N ALA A 425 -0.81 -16.16 12.63
CA ALA A 425 0.66 -16.05 12.63
C ALA A 425 1.20 -14.95 13.55
N GLN A 426 0.37 -14.35 14.40
CA GLN A 426 0.81 -13.39 15.43
C GLN A 426 1.46 -14.11 16.63
N PRO A 427 2.40 -13.45 17.35
CA PRO A 427 2.96 -13.94 18.61
C PRO A 427 1.98 -13.83 19.79
N LEU A 428 0.80 -13.24 19.55
CA LEU A 428 -0.30 -13.04 20.50
C LEU A 428 -1.60 -13.52 19.85
N TYR A 429 -2.35 -14.42 20.50
CA TYR A 429 -3.54 -15.02 19.90
C TYR A 429 -4.73 -15.14 20.87
N PRO A 430 -5.90 -14.58 20.49
CA PRO A 430 -6.15 -13.76 19.30
C PRO A 430 -5.35 -12.44 19.30
N PRO A 431 -5.11 -11.81 18.14
CA PRO A 431 -4.31 -10.59 18.07
C PRO A 431 -4.87 -9.48 18.96
N GLY A 432 -4.05 -9.01 19.91
CA GLY A 432 -4.44 -8.04 20.93
C GLY A 432 -5.02 -8.62 22.23
N ILE A 433 -5.00 -9.95 22.39
CA ILE A 433 -5.14 -10.65 23.65
C ILE A 433 -3.77 -11.26 24.00
N ASP A 434 -3.44 -11.28 25.29
CA ASP A 434 -2.17 -11.79 25.84
C ASP A 434 -1.90 -13.28 25.46
N PRO A 435 -0.65 -13.77 25.56
CA PRO A 435 -0.23 -15.11 25.08
C PRO A 435 -1.16 -16.28 25.47
N PRO A 436 -1.23 -17.33 24.62
CA PRO A 436 -0.13 -17.86 23.79
C PRO A 436 -0.01 -17.25 22.38
N PRO A 437 1.10 -17.56 21.67
CA PRO A 437 1.22 -17.33 20.23
C PRO A 437 0.17 -18.08 19.41
N GLY A 438 -0.09 -17.58 18.20
CA GLY A 438 -1.09 -18.15 17.31
C GLY A 438 -0.69 -19.51 16.71
N PRO A 439 -1.69 -20.29 16.25
CA PRO A 439 -1.46 -21.64 15.72
C PRO A 439 -0.57 -21.69 14.47
N PHE A 440 -0.41 -20.55 13.78
CA PHE A 440 0.45 -20.41 12.59
C PHE A 440 1.71 -19.58 12.91
N PHE A 441 2.00 -19.23 14.17
CA PHE A 441 3.23 -18.50 14.51
C PHE A 441 4.52 -19.24 14.06
N PRO A 442 4.61 -20.58 14.06
CA PRO A 442 5.72 -21.30 13.43
C PRO A 442 5.92 -20.99 11.93
N LEU A 443 4.84 -20.67 11.20
CA LEU A 443 4.90 -20.26 9.79
C LEU A 443 5.61 -18.90 9.63
N TYR A 444 5.35 -17.96 10.56
CA TYR A 444 6.04 -16.67 10.61
C TYR A 444 7.53 -16.86 10.91
N VAL A 445 7.87 -17.64 11.94
CA VAL A 445 9.26 -17.93 12.31
C VAL A 445 10.01 -18.64 11.17
N GLY A 446 9.35 -19.57 10.47
CA GLY A 446 9.88 -20.23 9.28
C GLY A 446 10.20 -19.22 8.17
N ASP A 447 9.23 -18.40 7.77
CA ASP A 447 9.43 -17.40 6.71
C ASP A 447 10.46 -16.31 7.09
N VAL A 448 10.65 -15.97 8.36
CA VAL A 448 11.79 -15.13 8.81
C VAL A 448 13.12 -15.82 8.48
N ALA A 449 13.23 -17.13 8.75
CA ALA A 449 14.46 -17.90 8.59
C ALA A 449 14.77 -18.31 7.14
N THR A 450 13.76 -18.56 6.30
CA THR A 450 13.93 -18.99 4.89
C THR A 450 13.27 -18.02 3.90
N PRO A 451 13.99 -16.97 3.46
CA PRO A 451 13.52 -16.07 2.42
C PRO A 451 13.01 -16.79 1.16
N CYS A 452 12.01 -16.17 0.53
CA CYS A 452 11.41 -16.60 -0.73
C CYS A 452 10.68 -17.95 -0.73
N GLN A 453 10.75 -18.77 0.32
CA GLN A 453 9.95 -19.99 0.44
C GLN A 453 8.52 -19.69 0.90
N GLN A 454 7.58 -20.57 0.59
CA GLN A 454 6.16 -20.33 0.86
C GLN A 454 5.59 -21.39 1.81
N GLY A 455 5.91 -21.24 3.10
CA GLY A 455 5.58 -22.23 4.12
C GLY A 455 6.35 -23.52 3.89
N SER A 456 5.69 -24.66 4.08
CA SER A 456 6.27 -25.99 3.84
C SER A 456 6.06 -26.47 2.39
N GLN A 457 5.72 -25.59 1.45
CA GLN A 457 5.72 -25.91 0.02
C GLN A 457 7.16 -26.26 -0.43
N PRO A 458 7.38 -27.41 -1.11
CA PRO A 458 8.69 -27.74 -1.68
C PRO A 458 9.25 -26.57 -2.52
N PRO A 459 10.54 -26.21 -2.37
CA PRO A 459 11.11 -25.07 -3.10
C PRO A 459 10.95 -25.15 -4.61
N ASP A 460 10.35 -24.12 -5.21
CA ASP A 460 10.17 -23.96 -6.65
C ASP A 460 10.33 -22.50 -7.12
N GLN A 461 10.38 -22.28 -8.43
CA GLN A 461 10.70 -20.99 -9.04
C GLN A 461 9.52 -19.98 -9.01
N HIS A 462 8.42 -20.34 -8.35
CA HIS A 462 7.15 -19.61 -8.34
C HIS A 462 6.79 -19.05 -6.95
N GLN A 463 7.73 -19.08 -6.00
CA GLN A 463 7.55 -18.59 -4.64
C GLN A 463 8.21 -17.21 -4.40
N SER A 464 7.66 -16.44 -3.46
CA SER A 464 8.13 -15.07 -3.12
C SER A 464 8.22 -14.77 -1.61
N GLY A 465 8.11 -15.78 -0.74
CA GLY A 465 7.92 -15.56 0.70
C GLY A 465 6.44 -15.43 1.09
N ILE A 466 6.17 -15.19 2.37
CA ILE A 466 4.83 -14.99 2.91
C ILE A 466 4.60 -13.53 3.31
N VAL A 467 3.43 -13.00 2.97
CA VAL A 467 2.97 -11.69 3.44
C VAL A 467 2.01 -11.85 4.62
N PHE A 468 2.36 -11.29 5.78
CA PHE A 468 1.58 -11.40 7.01
C PHE A 468 0.65 -10.21 7.27
N PHE A 469 0.05 -9.65 6.21
CA PHE A 469 -0.94 -8.58 6.32
C PHE A 469 -1.97 -8.60 5.16
N PRO A 470 -3.17 -8.00 5.36
CA PRO A 470 -4.33 -8.12 4.47
C PRO A 470 -4.12 -7.62 3.03
N GLY A 471 -5.04 -7.94 2.12
CA GLY A 471 -5.02 -7.46 0.73
C GLY A 471 -5.06 -8.54 -0.35
N SER A 472 -5.74 -9.66 -0.15
CA SER A 472 -5.76 -10.75 -1.14
C SER A 472 -7.02 -11.59 -1.10
N VAL A 473 -7.34 -12.22 -2.23
CA VAL A 473 -8.41 -13.22 -2.35
C VAL A 473 -7.98 -14.36 -3.28
N PRO A 474 -8.23 -15.62 -2.90
CA PRO A 474 -8.12 -16.75 -3.84
C PRO A 474 -9.28 -16.69 -4.84
N LEU A 475 -9.00 -16.99 -6.11
CA LEU A 475 -9.95 -16.91 -7.21
C LEU A 475 -10.56 -18.29 -7.47
N TYR A 476 -11.88 -18.38 -7.55
CA TYR A 476 -12.63 -19.63 -7.75
C TYR A 476 -13.58 -19.56 -8.95
N ARG A 477 -13.77 -20.68 -9.66
CA ARG A 477 -14.82 -20.86 -10.66
C ARG A 477 -15.44 -22.26 -10.50
N GLY A 478 -16.76 -22.34 -10.39
CA GLY A 478 -17.45 -23.63 -10.18
C GLY A 478 -17.00 -24.39 -8.91
N GLY A 479 -16.65 -23.66 -7.84
CA GLY A 479 -16.14 -24.22 -6.59
C GLY A 479 -14.69 -24.74 -6.65
N GLN A 480 -14.02 -24.67 -7.79
CA GLN A 480 -12.58 -24.99 -7.93
C GLN A 480 -11.74 -23.72 -7.83
N LEU A 481 -10.60 -23.81 -7.15
CA LEU A 481 -9.56 -22.77 -7.16
C LEU A 481 -8.99 -22.67 -8.58
N ILE A 482 -8.79 -21.45 -9.09
CA ILE A 482 -8.25 -21.18 -10.44
C ILE A 482 -7.07 -20.21 -10.45
N GLY A 483 -6.75 -19.58 -9.32
CA GLY A 483 -5.66 -18.62 -9.22
C GLY A 483 -5.75 -17.77 -7.94
N GLY A 484 -4.98 -16.68 -7.90
CA GLY A 484 -4.93 -15.77 -6.76
C GLY A 484 -4.85 -14.31 -7.19
N LEU A 485 -5.44 -13.43 -6.38
CA LEU A 485 -5.36 -11.98 -6.52
C LEU A 485 -4.70 -11.38 -5.28
N GLY A 486 -3.67 -10.56 -5.50
CA GLY A 486 -2.97 -9.80 -4.46
C GLY A 486 -2.95 -8.31 -4.78
N ILE A 487 -3.28 -7.49 -3.79
CA ILE A 487 -3.31 -6.03 -3.84
C ILE A 487 -2.35 -5.47 -2.81
N SER A 488 -1.62 -4.41 -3.14
CA SER A 488 -0.93 -3.62 -2.12
C SER A 488 -0.80 -2.14 -2.50
N GLY A 489 -1.02 -1.26 -1.53
CA GLY A 489 -0.71 0.17 -1.68
C GLY A 489 -0.92 0.95 -0.38
N ASP A 490 -1.86 1.89 -0.37
CA ASP A 490 -1.93 2.92 0.67
C ASP A 490 -2.72 2.57 1.95
N GLY A 491 -3.04 1.30 2.22
CA GLY A 491 -3.67 0.86 3.47
C GLY A 491 -4.29 -0.54 3.40
N VAL A 492 -4.26 -1.31 4.49
CA VAL A 492 -4.59 -2.76 4.44
C VAL A 492 -6.09 -3.06 4.38
N GLU A 493 -6.95 -2.25 4.99
CA GLU A 493 -8.40 -2.31 4.75
C GLU A 493 -8.76 -1.86 3.32
N GLN A 494 -8.01 -0.92 2.74
CA GLN A 494 -8.15 -0.52 1.34
C GLN A 494 -7.69 -1.64 0.39
N ASP A 495 -6.58 -2.31 0.69
CA ASP A 495 -6.11 -3.48 -0.07
C ASP A 495 -7.19 -4.58 -0.10
N ASP A 496 -7.81 -4.90 1.04
CA ASP A 496 -8.90 -5.89 1.12
C ASP A 496 -10.14 -5.47 0.31
N LEU A 497 -10.53 -4.18 0.38
CA LEU A 497 -11.68 -3.66 -0.37
C LEU A 497 -11.44 -3.73 -1.88
N VAL A 498 -10.23 -3.40 -2.33
CA VAL A 498 -9.81 -3.47 -3.73
C VAL A 498 -9.65 -4.94 -4.18
N ALA A 499 -9.20 -5.84 -3.29
CA ALA A 499 -9.11 -7.28 -3.58
C ALA A 499 -10.50 -7.90 -3.74
N ALA A 500 -11.47 -7.53 -2.89
CA ALA A 500 -12.86 -7.95 -3.03
C ALA A 500 -13.45 -7.52 -4.38
N ALA A 501 -13.21 -6.26 -4.79
CA ALA A 501 -13.63 -5.74 -6.09
C ALA A 501 -13.02 -6.50 -7.27
N GLY A 502 -11.70 -6.72 -7.27
CA GLY A 502 -11.05 -7.50 -8.33
C GLY A 502 -11.48 -8.98 -8.37
N GLY A 503 -11.89 -9.54 -7.22
CA GLY A 503 -12.40 -10.92 -7.11
C GLY A 503 -13.88 -11.10 -7.45
N THR A 504 -14.58 -10.09 -7.98
CA THR A 504 -16.01 -10.20 -8.33
C THR A 504 -16.21 -11.23 -9.45
N GLY A 505 -17.23 -12.09 -9.32
CA GLY A 505 -17.43 -13.25 -10.20
C GLY A 505 -16.46 -14.43 -9.95
N PHE A 506 -15.46 -14.27 -9.08
CA PHE A 506 -14.44 -15.29 -8.74
C PHE A 506 -14.34 -15.56 -7.24
N ALA A 507 -15.36 -15.19 -6.45
CA ALA A 507 -15.35 -15.39 -5.01
C ALA A 507 -15.38 -16.88 -4.62
N PRO A 508 -14.71 -17.29 -3.53
CA PRO A 508 -14.86 -18.64 -2.99
C PRO A 508 -16.30 -18.88 -2.47
N PRO A 509 -16.83 -20.12 -2.59
CA PRO A 509 -18.05 -20.54 -1.89
C PRO A 509 -17.98 -20.22 -0.39
N LEU A 510 -19.12 -19.88 0.23
CA LEU A 510 -19.14 -19.44 1.62
C LEU A 510 -18.67 -20.52 2.59
N GLU A 511 -19.05 -21.76 2.30
CA GLU A 511 -18.94 -22.94 3.15
C GLU A 511 -17.47 -23.34 3.37
N ILE A 512 -16.58 -22.92 2.45
CA ILE A 512 -15.15 -23.21 2.50
C ILE A 512 -14.31 -22.01 2.96
N ARG A 513 -14.90 -20.84 3.28
CA ARG A 513 -14.11 -19.68 3.71
C ARG A 513 -13.54 -19.85 5.12
N ALA A 514 -12.37 -19.27 5.33
CA ALA A 514 -11.73 -19.23 6.64
C ALA A 514 -12.61 -18.66 7.76
N ASP A 515 -13.52 -17.74 7.43
CA ASP A 515 -14.46 -17.16 8.40
C ASP A 515 -15.56 -18.13 8.87
N GLN A 516 -15.60 -19.38 8.37
CA GLN A 516 -16.36 -20.47 8.97
C GLN A 516 -15.58 -21.23 10.05
N ILE A 517 -14.26 -21.03 10.15
CA ILE A 517 -13.37 -21.76 11.05
C ILE A 517 -13.17 -20.98 12.36
N VAL A 518 -13.23 -21.70 13.49
CA VAL A 518 -12.98 -21.17 14.83
C VAL A 518 -11.84 -21.98 15.47
N ILE A 519 -10.79 -21.29 15.93
CA ILE A 519 -9.64 -21.89 16.63
C ILE A 519 -9.45 -21.14 17.95
N GLY A 520 -9.26 -21.86 19.07
CA GLY A 520 -9.07 -21.23 20.39
C GLY A 520 -10.22 -20.31 20.83
N GLY A 521 -11.44 -20.53 20.33
CA GLY A 521 -12.61 -19.66 20.57
C GLY A 521 -12.71 -18.43 19.66
N ALA A 522 -11.72 -18.17 18.79
CA ALA A 522 -11.73 -17.05 17.85
C ALA A 522 -12.03 -17.51 16.41
N ARG A 523 -12.97 -16.82 15.76
CA ARG A 523 -13.27 -16.99 14.33
C ARG A 523 -12.16 -16.35 13.51
N LEU A 524 -11.63 -17.08 12.52
CA LEU A 524 -10.58 -16.53 11.65
C LEU A 524 -11.18 -15.44 10.75
N PRO A 525 -10.45 -14.34 10.49
CA PRO A 525 -10.91 -13.31 9.55
C PRO A 525 -10.66 -13.73 8.10
N PHE A 526 -11.55 -13.30 7.19
CA PHE A 526 -11.36 -13.44 5.74
C PHE A 526 -11.01 -12.10 5.09
N LEU A 527 -11.91 -11.11 5.15
CA LEU A 527 -11.70 -9.73 4.67
C LEU A 527 -12.25 -8.73 5.70
N LYS A 528 -11.73 -7.50 5.71
CA LYS A 528 -12.25 -6.38 6.51
C LYS A 528 -12.09 -5.08 5.72
N PHE A 529 -13.16 -4.30 5.64
CA PHE A 529 -13.24 -3.07 4.86
C PHE A 529 -13.21 -1.81 5.74
N PRO A 530 -12.80 -0.64 5.21
CA PRO A 530 -12.75 0.60 5.98
C PRO A 530 -14.17 1.17 6.15
N ARG A 531 -14.48 1.68 7.36
CA ARG A 531 -15.83 2.16 7.74
C ARG A 531 -16.35 3.30 6.86
N ASN A 532 -15.46 4.18 6.40
CA ASN A 532 -15.77 5.21 5.42
C ASN A 532 -14.76 5.07 4.25
N PRO A 533 -15.12 4.33 3.19
CA PRO A 533 -14.18 3.98 2.12
C PRO A 533 -14.00 5.10 1.09
N GLU A 534 -14.95 6.02 0.94
CA GLU A 534 -14.97 6.94 -0.20
C GLU A 534 -13.89 8.03 -0.12
N ALA A 535 -13.17 8.21 -1.21
CA ALA A 535 -12.38 9.41 -1.46
C ALA A 535 -13.33 10.61 -1.67
N THR A 536 -12.96 11.77 -1.13
CA THR A 536 -13.68 13.02 -1.45
C THR A 536 -13.43 13.35 -2.92
N ALA A 537 -14.49 13.53 -3.70
CA ALA A 537 -14.38 13.91 -5.10
C ALA A 537 -13.48 15.14 -5.24
N SER A 538 -12.42 15.03 -6.06
CA SER A 538 -11.43 16.07 -6.22
C SER A 538 -12.07 17.34 -6.79
N VAL A 539 -12.08 18.42 -6.00
CA VAL A 539 -12.36 19.76 -6.54
C VAL A 539 -11.19 20.14 -7.42
N SER A 540 -11.32 19.89 -8.73
CA SER A 540 -10.35 20.31 -9.74
C SER A 540 -10.35 21.83 -9.84
N ALA A 541 -9.54 22.48 -9.00
CA ALA A 541 -9.30 23.91 -9.03
C ALA A 541 -8.48 24.27 -10.29
N SER A 542 -9.16 24.34 -11.43
CA SER A 542 -8.62 24.88 -12.68
C SER A 542 -8.31 26.37 -12.49
N LEU A 543 -7.04 26.69 -12.25
CA LEU A 543 -6.53 28.06 -12.26
C LEU A 543 -6.37 28.58 -13.69
N ALA A 544 -7.49 28.67 -14.42
CA ALA A 544 -7.60 29.43 -15.67
C ALA A 544 -7.77 30.93 -15.35
N GLY A 545 -6.74 31.52 -14.75
CA GLY A 545 -6.74 32.91 -14.24
C GLY A 545 -6.30 33.94 -15.26
N GLY A 546 -7.11 34.18 -16.31
CA GLY A 546 -7.04 35.43 -17.05
C GLY A 546 -7.53 36.59 -16.16
N ALA A 547 -6.84 37.73 -16.17
CA ALA A 547 -7.17 38.83 -15.26
C ALA A 547 -8.58 39.41 -15.54
N GLY A 548 -9.44 39.40 -14.51
CA GLY A 548 -10.69 40.17 -14.52
C GLY A 548 -12.01 39.42 -14.70
N ALA A 549 -12.24 38.33 -13.96
CA ALA A 549 -13.60 37.81 -13.72
C ALA A 549 -13.71 37.18 -12.32
N GLY A 550 -14.79 37.49 -11.58
CA GLY A 550 -15.01 36.96 -10.24
C GLY A 550 -15.39 35.48 -10.26
N VAL A 551 -14.59 34.62 -9.60
CA VAL A 551 -14.87 33.19 -9.48
C VAL A 551 -15.97 32.96 -8.44
N THR A 552 -17.16 32.59 -8.90
CA THR A 552 -18.23 32.11 -8.01
C THR A 552 -18.10 30.59 -7.85
N ALA A 553 -17.54 30.15 -6.73
CA ALA A 553 -17.37 28.72 -6.44
C ALA A 553 -18.72 28.07 -6.11
N GLY A 554 -19.35 27.44 -7.10
CA GLY A 554 -20.57 26.66 -6.92
C GLY A 554 -20.27 25.31 -6.25
N LEU A 555 -20.63 25.16 -4.98
CA LEU A 555 -20.62 23.88 -4.26
C LEU A 555 -21.76 22.97 -4.75
N THR A 556 -21.54 22.26 -5.86
CA THR A 556 -22.38 21.11 -6.22
C THR A 556 -22.04 19.92 -5.32
N ASN A 557 -22.77 19.81 -4.20
CA ASN A 557 -22.84 18.57 -3.43
C ASN A 557 -23.39 17.45 -4.32
N VAL A 558 -22.51 16.70 -4.97
CA VAL A 558 -22.84 15.36 -5.45
C VAL A 558 -23.08 14.54 -4.19
N ARG A 559 -24.34 14.26 -3.86
CA ARG A 559 -24.66 13.19 -2.92
C ARG A 559 -24.19 11.88 -3.55
N SER A 560 -22.99 11.41 -3.20
CA SER A 560 -22.71 9.98 -3.31
C SER A 560 -23.70 9.28 -2.40
N SER A 561 -24.66 8.58 -3.01
CA SER A 561 -25.36 7.50 -2.32
C SER A 561 -24.30 6.53 -1.81
N PHE A 562 -24.32 6.22 -0.51
CA PHE A 562 -23.46 5.19 0.06
C PHE A 562 -23.35 3.98 -0.90
N PRO A 563 -22.15 3.56 -1.33
CA PRO A 563 -21.98 2.34 -2.10
C PRO A 563 -22.06 1.14 -1.15
N THR A 564 -23.22 0.96 -0.50
CA THR A 564 -23.57 -0.29 0.15
C THR A 564 -23.75 -1.40 -0.88
N THR A 565 -24.03 -1.02 -2.15
CA THR A 565 -24.23 -1.94 -3.28
C THR A 565 -23.12 -2.96 -3.37
N PHE A 566 -21.83 -2.61 -3.43
CA PHE A 566 -20.79 -3.61 -3.67
C PHE A 566 -20.72 -4.72 -2.59
N ALA A 567 -20.80 -4.35 -1.30
CA ALA A 567 -20.83 -5.35 -0.22
C ALA A 567 -22.15 -6.15 -0.19
N GLN A 568 -23.25 -5.54 -0.61
CA GLN A 568 -24.56 -6.19 -0.78
C GLN A 568 -24.64 -7.06 -2.06
N ASP A 569 -23.89 -6.72 -3.10
CA ASP A 569 -23.81 -7.41 -4.38
C ASP A 569 -22.94 -8.66 -4.20
N TRP A 570 -21.78 -8.54 -3.54
CA TRP A 570 -21.02 -9.72 -3.13
C TRP A 570 -21.86 -10.65 -2.25
N ALA A 571 -22.59 -10.12 -1.27
CA ALA A 571 -23.51 -10.89 -0.41
C ALA A 571 -24.76 -11.44 -1.13
N SER A 572 -25.21 -10.84 -2.24
CA SER A 572 -26.40 -11.30 -2.99
C SER A 572 -26.06 -12.19 -4.18
N GLU A 573 -24.87 -12.06 -4.77
CA GLU A 573 -24.29 -13.08 -5.67
C GLU A 573 -24.03 -14.38 -4.90
N ILE A 574 -23.56 -14.27 -3.65
CA ILE A 574 -23.53 -15.35 -2.66
C ILE A 574 -24.91 -15.98 -2.47
N ALA A 575 -25.96 -15.17 -2.24
CA ALA A 575 -27.33 -15.68 -2.07
C ALA A 575 -27.90 -16.33 -3.35
N ALA A 576 -27.52 -15.83 -4.53
CA ALA A 576 -27.91 -16.39 -5.82
C ALA A 576 -27.21 -17.73 -6.13
N ALA A 577 -25.96 -17.92 -5.70
CA ALA A 577 -25.25 -19.19 -5.84
C ALA A 577 -25.85 -20.30 -4.95
N ALA A 578 -26.40 -19.94 -3.79
CA ALA A 578 -27.13 -20.85 -2.90
C ALA A 578 -28.54 -21.22 -3.40
N ALA A 579 -29.05 -20.60 -4.47
CA ALA A 579 -30.40 -20.78 -5.01
C ALA A 579 -30.47 -21.73 -6.23
N ALA A 580 -29.54 -22.67 -6.35
CA ALA A 580 -29.70 -23.82 -7.23
C ALA A 580 -30.84 -24.74 -6.73
N PRO A 581 -31.59 -25.43 -7.63
CA PRO A 581 -32.88 -26.00 -7.28
C PRO A 581 -32.81 -27.12 -6.23
N ASP A 582 -33.69 -27.00 -5.24
CA ASP A 582 -33.85 -27.88 -4.09
C ASP A 582 -34.33 -29.28 -4.50
N ASP A 583 -33.56 -30.33 -4.16
CA ASP A 583 -34.03 -31.72 -4.18
C ASP A 583 -34.79 -31.98 -2.89
N THR A 584 -36.13 -31.92 -2.99
CA THR A 584 -37.03 -31.87 -1.84
C THR A 584 -37.13 -33.18 -1.07
N SER A 585 -36.13 -33.49 -0.22
CA SER A 585 -36.23 -34.58 0.77
C SER A 585 -35.31 -34.44 2.01
N GLY A 586 -35.34 -33.29 2.70
CA GLY A 586 -34.65 -33.10 3.98
C GLY A 586 -35.38 -32.17 4.97
N PRO A 587 -35.25 -32.39 6.30
CA PRO A 587 -35.82 -31.48 7.29
C PRO A 587 -35.08 -30.14 7.31
N ALA A 588 -35.83 -29.04 7.36
CA ALA A 588 -35.29 -27.69 7.21
C ALA A 588 -34.26 -27.32 8.30
N PRO A 589 -33.13 -26.68 7.94
CA PRO A 589 -32.18 -26.15 8.91
C PRO A 589 -32.77 -24.95 9.68
N PRO A 590 -32.34 -24.71 10.93
CA PRO A 590 -32.85 -23.60 11.74
C PRO A 590 -32.46 -22.24 11.14
N PRO A 591 -33.29 -21.19 11.32
CA PRO A 591 -33.05 -19.88 10.73
C PRO A 591 -31.79 -19.22 11.32
N MET A 592 -30.79 -18.95 10.47
CA MET A 592 -29.62 -18.17 10.86
C MET A 592 -29.99 -16.69 10.99
N ALA A 593 -29.88 -16.15 12.21
CA ALA A 593 -30.06 -14.73 12.45
C ALA A 593 -28.83 -13.94 11.96
N VAL A 594 -28.93 -13.33 10.77
CA VAL A 594 -27.95 -12.34 10.29
C VAL A 594 -28.17 -11.03 11.07
N GLY A 595 -27.46 -10.90 12.20
CA GLY A 595 -27.56 -9.75 13.09
C GLY A 595 -26.90 -8.48 12.54
N VAL A 596 -27.57 -7.76 11.64
CA VAL A 596 -27.24 -6.36 11.36
C VAL A 596 -27.79 -5.50 12.50
N SER A 597 -26.92 -5.10 13.44
CA SER A 597 -27.31 -4.25 14.56
C SER A 597 -27.51 -2.79 14.09
N THR A 598 -28.75 -2.44 13.74
CA THR A 598 -29.20 -1.06 13.56
C THR A 598 -29.71 -0.51 14.89
N VAL A 599 -28.79 -0.01 15.73
CA VAL A 599 -29.15 0.65 16.99
C VAL A 599 -29.75 2.04 16.70
N PHE A 600 -31.08 2.10 16.60
CA PHE A 600 -31.84 3.33 16.86
C PHE A 600 -32.22 3.36 18.34
N GLY A 601 -31.58 4.24 19.11
CA GLY A 601 -31.88 4.46 20.52
C GLY A 601 -31.89 5.95 20.83
N THR A 602 -33.07 6.49 21.14
CA THR A 602 -33.24 7.85 21.68
C THR A 602 -33.09 7.83 23.20
N PRO A 603 -32.32 8.75 23.80
CA PRO A 603 -32.46 9.12 25.20
C PRO A 603 -33.39 10.34 25.34
N ALA A 604 -34.18 10.37 26.42
CA ALA A 604 -35.06 11.47 26.74
C ALA A 604 -34.37 12.57 27.58
N ALA A 605 -34.95 13.77 27.51
CA ALA A 605 -34.82 14.97 28.36
C ALA A 605 -33.91 14.94 29.60
N ASP A 606 -33.12 16.02 29.81
CA ASP A 606 -33.60 17.16 30.62
C ASP A 606 -32.81 18.46 30.33
N VAL A 607 -33.36 19.64 30.65
CA VAL A 607 -32.75 20.97 30.39
C VAL A 607 -32.82 21.86 31.63
N ARG A 608 -31.68 22.24 32.21
CA ARG A 608 -31.59 23.37 33.17
C ARG A 608 -30.30 24.20 33.06
N THR A 609 -30.50 25.45 32.62
CA THR A 609 -29.90 26.72 33.11
C THR A 609 -28.38 26.83 33.31
N ALA A 610 -27.77 27.77 32.58
CA ALA A 610 -26.61 28.54 33.02
C ALA A 610 -26.86 30.04 32.71
N GLU A 611 -26.51 30.92 33.65
CA GLU A 611 -26.78 32.37 33.59
C GLU A 611 -25.68 33.14 32.86
N ALA A 612 -26.00 34.35 32.38
CA ALA A 612 -25.07 35.21 31.66
C ALA A 612 -24.34 36.20 32.58
N SER A 613 -23.13 36.62 32.19
CA SER A 613 -22.41 37.76 32.78
C SER A 613 -21.71 38.56 31.67
N PRO A 614 -21.48 39.88 31.87
CA PRO A 614 -21.30 40.83 30.77
C PRO A 614 -19.85 40.89 30.24
N ALA A 615 -19.72 41.40 29.01
CA ALA A 615 -18.44 41.62 28.33
C ALA A 615 -17.98 43.09 28.40
N GLU A 616 -16.67 43.29 28.54
CA GLU A 616 -15.98 44.57 28.36
C GLU A 616 -15.30 44.62 26.96
N PRO A 617 -15.12 45.81 26.34
CA PRO A 617 -14.71 45.92 24.94
C PRO A 617 -13.21 46.21 24.73
N SER A 618 -12.63 45.70 23.64
CA SER A 618 -11.45 46.34 23.00
C SER A 618 -11.36 46.11 21.48
N ASP A 619 -11.49 47.23 20.77
CA ASP A 619 -10.92 47.60 19.47
C ASP A 619 -10.20 46.53 18.62
N ASN A 620 -10.92 46.01 17.62
CA ASN A 620 -10.44 45.89 16.22
C ASN A 620 -11.55 45.36 15.26
N GLY A 621 -12.81 45.78 15.44
CA GLY A 621 -13.90 45.53 14.48
C GLY A 621 -14.30 44.07 14.23
N ARG A 622 -13.75 43.11 14.97
CA ARG A 622 -14.07 41.67 14.87
C ARG A 622 -14.79 41.19 16.12
N LEU A 623 -16.00 40.66 15.95
CA LEU A 623 -16.72 39.93 16.99
C LEU A 623 -16.01 38.59 17.23
N VAL A 624 -15.30 38.45 18.35
CA VAL A 624 -14.69 37.17 18.78
C VAL A 624 -15.68 36.41 19.65
N ILE A 625 -16.44 35.48 19.07
CA ILE A 625 -17.27 34.56 19.83
C ILE A 625 -16.37 33.40 20.32
N LYS A 626 -15.95 33.43 21.59
CA LYS A 626 -15.41 32.24 22.25
C LYS A 626 -16.56 31.32 22.65
N VAL A 627 -16.88 30.35 21.81
CA VAL A 627 -17.74 29.23 22.21
C VAL A 627 -16.86 28.23 22.97
N GLN A 628 -17.01 28.19 24.29
CA GLN A 628 -16.45 27.10 25.09
C GLN A 628 -17.37 25.90 24.97
N LEU A 629 -17.11 25.05 23.97
CA LEU A 629 -17.83 23.80 23.79
C LEU A 629 -17.43 22.84 24.92
N ASP A 630 -18.43 22.36 25.65
CA ASP A 630 -18.28 21.17 26.49
C ASP A 630 -17.90 19.99 25.57
N PRO A 631 -16.85 19.21 25.88
CA PRO A 631 -16.37 18.12 25.02
C PRO A 631 -17.38 16.97 24.82
N SER A 632 -18.57 17.03 25.42
CA SER A 632 -19.58 15.96 25.39
C SER A 632 -20.76 16.15 24.40
N VAL A 633 -20.85 17.24 23.63
CA VAL A 633 -22.00 17.47 22.71
C VAL A 633 -21.59 17.79 21.26
N LEU A 634 -21.87 16.86 20.34
CA LEU A 634 -21.79 17.05 18.89
C LEU A 634 -23.20 17.18 18.31
N LEU A 635 -23.60 18.39 17.89
CA LEU A 635 -24.87 18.63 17.19
C LEU A 635 -24.73 18.34 15.69
N VAL A 636 -25.25 17.20 15.24
CA VAL A 636 -25.39 16.85 13.82
C VAL A 636 -26.83 17.13 13.37
N THR A 637 -27.00 18.04 12.42
CA THR A 637 -28.29 18.32 11.76
C THR A 637 -28.12 18.21 10.25
N ASN A 638 -29.11 17.61 9.57
CA ASN A 638 -29.14 17.41 8.12
C ASN A 638 -29.89 18.54 7.38
N GLN A 639 -30.03 19.72 7.99
CA GLN A 639 -30.65 20.90 7.39
C GLN A 639 -29.65 22.07 7.35
N PRO A 640 -29.66 22.91 6.29
CA PRO A 640 -28.81 24.10 6.23
C PRO A 640 -29.19 25.11 7.31
N LEU A 641 -28.20 25.63 8.03
CA LEU A 641 -28.36 26.61 9.10
C LEU A 641 -28.71 28.01 8.56
N ASP A 642 -29.95 28.45 8.80
CA ASP A 642 -30.44 29.81 8.50
C ASP A 642 -29.91 30.81 9.55
N VAL A 643 -28.63 31.20 9.41
CA VAL A 643 -27.91 32.07 10.37
C VAL A 643 -28.66 33.39 10.66
N PRO A 644 -29.30 34.09 9.70
CA PRO A 644 -30.11 35.27 9.96
C PRO A 644 -31.35 35.07 10.84
N ARG A 645 -31.82 33.84 11.08
CA ARG A 645 -32.90 33.55 12.04
C ARG A 645 -32.37 33.34 13.46
N LEU A 646 -31.25 32.63 13.60
CA LEU A 646 -30.56 32.42 14.89
C LEU A 646 -30.19 33.74 15.57
N LEU A 647 -29.75 34.72 14.79
CA LEU A 647 -29.43 36.08 15.28
C LEU A 647 -30.65 36.89 15.76
N ARG A 648 -31.88 36.41 15.54
CA ARG A 648 -33.14 37.06 15.98
C ARG A 648 -33.85 36.33 17.13
N GLY A 649 -33.28 35.23 17.64
CA GLY A 649 -33.80 34.54 18.84
C GLY A 649 -35.09 33.74 18.63
N GLU A 650 -35.52 33.50 17.39
CA GLU A 650 -36.71 32.70 17.09
C GLU A 650 -36.44 31.20 17.36
N ARG A 651 -37.32 30.53 18.12
CA ARG A 651 -37.18 29.10 18.43
C ARG A 651 -37.48 28.24 17.20
N ILE A 652 -36.49 27.46 16.77
CA ILE A 652 -36.67 26.33 15.86
C ILE A 652 -37.39 25.22 16.64
N ARG A 653 -38.53 24.72 16.14
CA ARG A 653 -39.18 23.50 16.67
C ARG A 653 -38.43 22.26 16.14
N PRO A 654 -38.37 21.16 16.91
CA PRO A 654 -37.61 19.96 16.55
C PRO A 654 -38.09 19.31 15.24
#